data_AF-A0AAN6WC03-F1
#
_entry.id   AF-A0AAN6WC03-F1
#
_cell.length_a   1.000
_cell.length_b   1.000
_cell.length_c   1.000
_cell.angle_alpha   90.00
_cell.angle_beta   90.00
_cell.angle_gamma   90.00
#
_symmetry.space_group_name_H-M   'P 1'
#
loop_
_entity.id
_entity.type
_entity.pdbx_description
1 polymer ?
#
loop_
_entity_poly.entity_id
_entity_poly.type
_entity_poly.pdbx_seq_one_letter_code
_entity_poly.pdbx_strand_id
1 'polypeptide(L)'
;MDNASLCTTCHGLAEYHRTIPVSELLASTKGGCQSCILLSDIISQFDSCSNLSGIRLIVDCTLHIAVYSKEKGRFRFGIEVFLQPRVCSPWKNIGQAKTVPTTLSITESVALIGKWLHGCQTSHTSCKGRRTTVLPSRIIKVGQSSANVSLYITQDGEKGSYIALSHCWGGKIPLATTKDNLHSLCESLQFDANSKTFAEAVDVTRALGVQYLWIDSICIVQDDADDWATEAAKMRDVYSNAMLTLSADGAQDTSQGLFGTGRFDARALANKTCTVTTQEANGSSVKVYARLRSAMPFDPNTAPHSSLSTKESKLSTRAWVLQERMLSPRTVHFYDEELVWSCFGQQRCECREMAVASESGHFRRLLLASEGATRESGRNLLIEWPKVVEEFTTKGLTYPKDRLPALSGLATLLQEKTTSRYLAGLWSDDMAYSLLWTAHHAAALDINQPIIRMPVVPFAPSWSWASVVGPIKYIDRHRDQFTHRRSGDDEVKPIIEVLQATTTPATPNVYGPVSAGFVTVRGQVLSVRYNSLESAWWPVSDENHPSPEFEPTNVGFTPKFIPDVLEEDPRFSLTARLSTLFTRFVLLRAATYLWEGSVSSESTEVVAILLGEVPVASLGEGVQLPFGVDVVYQRRGIILHAFHSQKVWKDVPVRTVTIA
;
A
#
# COMPACT_ATOMS: atom_id res chain seq x y z
N MET A 1 32.24 -28.52 -24.21
CA MET A 1 32.37 -28.17 -25.64
C MET A 1 32.81 -26.72 -25.71
N ASP A 2 34.08 -26.56 -25.99
CA ASP A 2 34.77 -25.49 -26.71
C ASP A 2 34.01 -24.17 -26.94
N ASN A 3 34.63 -23.11 -26.41
CA ASN A 3 34.65 -21.69 -26.83
C ASN A 3 34.12 -21.36 -28.25
N ALA A 4 32.84 -21.64 -28.54
CA ALA A 4 32.11 -20.81 -29.49
C ALA A 4 32.00 -19.44 -28.84
N SER A 5 32.67 -18.43 -29.42
CA SER A 5 32.59 -17.06 -28.92
C SER A 5 31.11 -16.67 -28.84
N LEU A 6 30.65 -16.38 -27.63
CA LEU A 6 29.28 -15.92 -27.42
C LEU A 6 29.06 -14.69 -28.30
N CYS A 7 27.90 -14.65 -28.97
CA CYS A 7 27.55 -13.53 -29.82
C CYS A 7 27.69 -12.20 -29.04
N THR A 8 28.48 -11.27 -29.56
CA THR A 8 28.75 -9.99 -28.89
C THR A 8 27.51 -9.09 -28.77
N THR A 9 26.42 -9.40 -29.49
CA THR A 9 25.17 -8.65 -29.39
C THR A 9 24.28 -9.17 -28.25
N CYS A 10 24.01 -10.48 -28.18
CA CYS A 10 23.08 -11.05 -27.20
C CYS A 10 23.75 -11.83 -26.06
N HIS A 11 25.04 -12.13 -26.16
CA HIS A 11 25.83 -12.95 -25.22
C HIS A 11 25.18 -14.30 -24.91
N GLY A 12 24.54 -14.92 -25.92
CA GLY A 12 23.80 -16.16 -25.74
C GLY A 12 22.63 -16.07 -24.76
N LEU A 13 22.14 -14.85 -24.48
CA LEU A 13 21.15 -14.53 -23.44
C LEU A 13 21.63 -14.87 -22.03
N ALA A 14 22.94 -14.95 -21.78
CA ALA A 14 23.50 -15.36 -20.49
C ALA A 14 23.67 -14.19 -19.49
N GLU A 15 23.71 -12.95 -19.97
CA GLU A 15 23.89 -11.77 -19.11
C GLU A 15 22.56 -11.21 -18.60
N TYR A 16 22.60 -10.67 -17.38
CA TYR A 16 21.49 -9.94 -16.77
C TYR A 16 21.45 -8.50 -17.26
N HIS A 17 20.25 -7.96 -17.50
CA HIS A 17 20.00 -6.53 -17.77
C HIS A 17 20.84 -5.94 -18.93
N ARG A 18 20.55 -6.33 -20.18
CA ARG A 18 21.32 -5.91 -21.35
C ARG A 18 20.52 -5.07 -22.34
N THR A 19 21.04 -3.93 -22.76
CA THR A 19 20.43 -3.08 -23.80
C THR A 19 21.06 -3.37 -25.16
N ILE A 20 20.24 -3.59 -26.19
CA ILE A 20 20.66 -3.95 -27.53
C ILE A 20 20.00 -3.00 -28.54
N PRO A 21 20.79 -2.23 -29.32
CA PRO A 21 20.26 -1.48 -30.46
C PRO A 21 19.65 -2.42 -31.50
N VAL A 22 18.49 -2.06 -32.06
CA VAL A 22 17.80 -2.94 -33.02
C VAL A 22 18.63 -3.15 -34.30
N SER A 23 19.46 -2.18 -34.69
CA SER A 23 20.40 -2.32 -35.80
C SER A 23 21.41 -3.44 -35.57
N GLU A 24 21.94 -3.57 -34.34
CA GLU A 24 22.89 -4.64 -33.99
C GLU A 24 22.19 -5.99 -33.89
N LEU A 25 20.97 -6.02 -33.33
CA LEU A 25 20.14 -7.23 -33.31
C LEU A 25 19.94 -7.75 -34.74
N LEU A 26 19.51 -6.90 -35.67
CA LEU A 26 19.27 -7.26 -37.07
C LEU A 26 20.55 -7.58 -37.86
N ALA A 27 21.70 -7.02 -37.48
CA ALA A 27 22.99 -7.41 -38.06
C ALA A 27 23.39 -8.82 -37.59
N SER A 28 23.19 -9.11 -36.30
CA SER A 28 23.51 -10.40 -35.71
C SER A 28 22.57 -11.53 -36.18
N THR A 29 21.30 -11.24 -36.46
CA THR A 29 20.38 -12.20 -37.09
C THR A 29 20.86 -12.60 -38.48
N LYS A 30 21.30 -11.64 -39.30
CA LYS A 30 21.92 -11.91 -40.62
C LYS A 30 23.21 -12.69 -40.51
N GLY A 31 23.95 -12.51 -39.42
CA GLY A 31 25.13 -13.30 -39.06
C GLY A 31 24.83 -14.71 -38.55
N GLY A 32 23.56 -15.13 -38.48
CA GLY A 32 23.16 -16.50 -38.13
C GLY A 32 23.08 -16.80 -36.64
N CYS A 33 23.13 -15.80 -35.76
CA CYS A 33 23.01 -16.03 -34.32
C CYS A 33 21.60 -16.49 -33.94
N GLN A 34 21.46 -17.74 -33.46
CA GLN A 34 20.17 -18.34 -33.11
C GLN A 34 19.41 -17.58 -32.03
N SER A 35 20.08 -17.10 -30.98
CA SER A 35 19.43 -16.29 -29.93
C SER A 35 18.92 -14.95 -30.46
N CYS A 36 19.68 -14.28 -31.34
CA CYS A 36 19.23 -13.03 -31.96
C CYS A 36 18.06 -13.26 -32.92
N ILE A 37 18.05 -14.38 -33.66
CA ILE A 37 16.94 -14.80 -34.52
C ILE A 37 15.69 -15.02 -33.67
N LEU A 38 15.80 -15.80 -32.59
CA LEU A 38 14.68 -16.02 -31.66
C LEU A 38 14.10 -14.69 -31.13
N LEU A 39 14.95 -13.77 -30.67
CA LEU A 39 14.49 -12.46 -30.19
C LEU A 39 13.77 -11.67 -31.29
N SER A 40 14.34 -11.62 -32.50
CA SER A 40 13.76 -10.91 -33.64
C SER A 40 12.41 -11.51 -34.06
N ASP A 41 12.32 -12.84 -34.10
CA ASP A 41 11.09 -13.55 -34.47
C ASP A 41 9.98 -13.31 -33.46
N ILE A 42 10.30 -13.36 -32.15
CA ILE A 42 9.36 -13.05 -31.07
C ILE A 42 8.86 -11.61 -31.19
N ILE A 43 9.75 -10.64 -31.34
CA ILE A 43 9.39 -9.21 -31.45
C ILE A 43 8.46 -9.00 -32.65
N SER A 44 8.78 -9.63 -33.78
CA SER A 44 8.01 -9.52 -35.03
C SER A 44 6.58 -10.05 -34.93
N GLN A 45 6.24 -10.83 -33.91
CA GLN A 45 4.85 -11.26 -33.63
C GLN A 45 3.99 -10.13 -33.04
N PHE A 46 4.61 -9.10 -32.44
CA PHE A 46 3.91 -8.05 -31.71
C PHE A 46 4.11 -6.65 -32.32
N ASP A 47 5.27 -6.38 -32.94
CA ASP A 47 5.55 -5.12 -33.64
C ASP A 47 6.65 -5.32 -34.70
N SER A 48 6.74 -4.42 -35.68
CA SER A 48 7.82 -4.45 -36.65
C SER A 48 9.12 -3.94 -36.05
N CYS A 49 10.21 -4.70 -36.17
CA CYS A 49 11.56 -4.26 -35.81
C CYS A 49 11.95 -2.93 -36.47
N SER A 50 11.38 -2.58 -37.62
CA SER A 50 11.65 -1.29 -38.28
C SER A 50 11.21 -0.07 -37.47
N ASN A 51 10.27 -0.24 -36.53
CA ASN A 51 9.71 0.84 -35.70
C ASN A 51 10.49 1.08 -34.39
N LEU A 52 11.51 0.25 -34.12
CA LEU A 52 12.14 0.14 -32.81
C LEU A 52 13.54 0.76 -32.81
N SER A 53 13.89 1.43 -31.71
CA SER A 53 15.25 1.99 -31.49
C SER A 53 16.17 0.95 -30.84
N GLY A 54 15.66 0.23 -29.86
CA GLY A 54 16.40 -0.76 -29.09
C GLY A 54 15.48 -1.67 -28.29
N ILE A 55 16.07 -2.71 -27.72
CA ILE A 55 15.45 -3.57 -26.71
C ILE A 55 16.30 -3.61 -25.45
N ARG A 56 15.69 -3.90 -24.31
CA ARG A 56 16.40 -4.24 -23.07
C ARG A 56 15.95 -5.59 -22.56
N LEU A 57 16.89 -6.51 -22.44
CA LEU A 57 16.69 -7.83 -21.87
C LEU A 57 16.76 -7.71 -20.35
N ILE A 58 15.75 -8.22 -19.66
CA ILE A 58 15.67 -8.27 -18.20
C ILE A 58 15.42 -9.73 -17.82
N VAL A 59 16.29 -10.28 -16.98
CA VAL A 59 16.21 -11.67 -16.55
C VAL A 59 15.70 -11.70 -15.13
N ASP A 60 14.63 -12.45 -14.94
CA ASP A 60 14.01 -12.76 -13.65
C ASP A 60 13.80 -14.31 -13.59
N CYS A 61 12.67 -14.81 -13.08
CA CYS A 61 12.27 -16.20 -13.23
C CYS A 61 11.95 -16.58 -14.69
N THR A 62 11.76 -15.59 -15.57
CA THR A 62 11.64 -15.73 -17.03
C THR A 62 12.43 -14.62 -17.73
N LEU A 63 12.61 -14.71 -19.04
CA LEU A 63 13.21 -13.62 -19.82
C LEU A 63 12.14 -12.58 -20.16
N HIS A 64 12.43 -11.31 -19.91
CA HIS A 64 11.59 -10.19 -20.33
C HIS A 64 12.32 -9.31 -21.35
N ILE A 65 11.61 -8.86 -22.37
CA ILE A 65 12.11 -7.95 -23.41
C ILE A 65 11.35 -6.63 -23.30
N ALA A 66 12.00 -5.57 -22.83
CA ALA A 66 11.47 -4.21 -22.93
C ALA A 66 11.73 -3.68 -24.34
N VAL A 67 10.69 -3.18 -24.99
CA VAL A 67 10.75 -2.67 -26.37
C VAL A 67 10.63 -1.15 -26.38
N TYR A 68 11.54 -0.47 -27.09
CA TYR A 68 11.60 1.00 -27.16
C TYR A 68 11.35 1.51 -28.58
N SER A 69 10.52 2.56 -28.72
CA SER A 69 10.18 3.17 -30.00
C SER A 69 11.32 4.02 -30.57
N LYS A 70 11.40 4.13 -31.91
CA LYS A 70 12.27 5.14 -32.56
C LYS A 70 11.84 6.57 -32.24
N GLU A 71 10.53 6.80 -32.19
CA GLU A 71 9.99 8.10 -31.81
C GLU A 71 10.21 8.32 -30.30
N LYS A 72 11.09 9.27 -29.96
CA LYS A 72 11.38 9.73 -28.60
C LYS A 72 12.05 8.72 -27.64
N GLY A 73 12.46 7.53 -28.11
CA GLY A 73 13.15 6.53 -27.28
C GLY A 73 12.33 6.03 -26.08
N ARG A 74 11.00 6.14 -26.15
CA ARG A 74 10.11 5.81 -25.02
C ARG A 74 9.85 4.31 -24.96
N PHE A 75 9.66 3.79 -23.74
CA PHE A 75 9.18 2.43 -23.52
C PHE A 75 7.81 2.26 -24.19
N ARG A 76 7.64 1.17 -24.93
CA ARG A 76 6.42 0.87 -25.70
C ARG A 76 5.59 -0.23 -25.03
N PHE A 77 6.21 -1.40 -24.83
CA PHE A 77 5.61 -2.55 -24.14
C PHE A 77 6.70 -3.55 -23.73
N GLY A 78 6.35 -4.49 -22.85
CA GLY A 78 7.18 -5.63 -22.48
C GLY A 78 6.71 -6.91 -23.16
N ILE A 79 7.63 -7.85 -23.37
CA ILE A 79 7.31 -9.23 -23.79
C ILE A 79 7.90 -10.17 -22.74
N GLU A 80 7.10 -11.05 -22.18
CA GLU A 80 7.58 -12.19 -21.39
C GLU A 80 7.85 -13.36 -22.32
N VAL A 81 9.01 -13.98 -22.18
CA VAL A 81 9.49 -15.14 -22.94
C VAL A 81 9.77 -16.29 -21.98
N PHE A 82 9.15 -17.43 -22.25
CA PHE A 82 9.17 -18.57 -21.33
C PHE A 82 9.06 -19.91 -22.05
N LEU A 83 9.43 -20.96 -21.33
CA LEU A 83 9.16 -22.35 -21.69
C LEU A 83 8.04 -22.92 -20.82
N GLN A 84 7.35 -23.95 -21.31
CA GLN A 84 6.39 -24.66 -20.48
C GLN A 84 7.08 -25.41 -19.33
N PRO A 85 6.36 -25.66 -18.21
CA PRO A 85 6.93 -26.39 -17.09
C PRO A 85 7.47 -27.75 -17.51
N ARG A 86 8.60 -28.17 -16.91
CA ARG A 86 9.28 -29.46 -17.18
C ARG A 86 9.98 -29.56 -18.54
N VAL A 87 10.06 -28.49 -19.32
CA VAL A 87 10.91 -28.40 -20.53
C VAL A 87 12.29 -27.88 -20.12
N CYS A 88 13.36 -28.59 -20.48
CA CYS A 88 14.72 -28.12 -20.26
C CYS A 88 15.00 -26.89 -21.15
N SER A 89 15.54 -25.83 -20.54
CA SER A 89 15.90 -24.64 -21.30
C SER A 89 17.31 -24.77 -21.87
N PRO A 90 17.50 -24.58 -23.19
CA PRO A 90 18.84 -24.46 -23.74
C PRO A 90 19.49 -23.10 -23.40
N TRP A 91 18.73 -22.15 -22.83
CA TRP A 91 19.26 -20.89 -22.32
C TRP A 91 19.18 -20.83 -20.81
N LYS A 92 20.26 -20.37 -20.18
CA LYS A 92 20.32 -20.19 -18.72
C LYS A 92 19.20 -19.27 -18.19
N ASN A 93 18.80 -18.27 -18.99
CA ASN A 93 17.95 -17.17 -18.53
C ASN A 93 16.55 -17.15 -19.14
N ILE A 94 16.17 -18.14 -19.97
CA ILE A 94 14.77 -18.34 -20.35
C ILE A 94 14.18 -19.38 -19.39
N GLY A 95 13.47 -18.90 -18.38
CA GLY A 95 12.82 -19.78 -17.40
C GLY A 95 11.44 -20.28 -17.82
N GLN A 96 10.67 -20.75 -16.85
CA GLN A 96 9.41 -21.48 -17.08
C GLN A 96 8.19 -20.69 -16.62
N ALA A 97 7.11 -20.75 -17.40
CA ALA A 97 5.78 -20.24 -17.03
C ALA A 97 4.67 -21.03 -17.74
N LYS A 98 3.40 -20.75 -17.40
CA LYS A 98 2.22 -21.41 -17.96
C LYS A 98 1.45 -20.46 -18.89
N THR A 99 0.90 -21.05 -19.94
CA THR A 99 -0.15 -20.40 -20.72
C THR A 99 -1.43 -20.32 -19.89
N VAL A 100 -2.11 -19.18 -19.96
CA VAL A 100 -3.38 -18.93 -19.26
C VAL A 100 -4.51 -18.99 -20.29
N PRO A 101 -5.65 -19.64 -19.99
CA PRO A 101 -6.80 -19.65 -20.89
C PRO A 101 -7.29 -18.24 -21.21
N THR A 102 -7.61 -17.98 -22.49
CA THR A 102 -8.08 -16.67 -22.96
C THR A 102 -9.50 -16.34 -22.51
N THR A 103 -10.25 -17.32 -22.00
CA THR A 103 -11.57 -17.14 -21.41
C THR A 103 -11.57 -17.70 -19.99
N LEU A 104 -12.40 -17.15 -19.11
CA LEU A 104 -12.50 -17.58 -17.73
C LEU A 104 -13.86 -18.25 -17.51
N SER A 105 -13.87 -19.57 -17.30
CA SER A 105 -15.09 -20.30 -16.96
C SER A 105 -15.17 -20.54 -15.44
N ILE A 106 -16.39 -20.56 -14.90
CA ILE A 106 -16.61 -20.88 -13.47
C ILE A 106 -16.05 -22.25 -13.11
N THR A 107 -16.23 -23.25 -13.98
CA THR A 107 -15.78 -24.62 -13.74
C THR A 107 -14.27 -24.72 -13.61
N GLU A 108 -13.53 -24.13 -14.55
CA GLU A 108 -12.05 -24.13 -14.53
C GLU A 108 -11.52 -23.31 -13.36
N SER A 109 -12.15 -22.16 -13.08
CA SER A 109 -11.79 -21.27 -11.98
C SER A 109 -11.95 -21.96 -10.63
N VAL A 110 -13.10 -22.58 -10.39
CA VAL A 110 -13.40 -23.31 -9.15
C VAL A 110 -12.45 -24.50 -8.98
N ALA A 111 -12.15 -25.24 -10.06
CA ALA A 111 -11.19 -26.34 -10.01
C ALA A 111 -9.78 -25.84 -9.63
N LEU A 112 -9.33 -24.72 -10.20
CA LEU A 112 -8.05 -24.12 -9.88
C LEU A 112 -7.99 -23.57 -8.45
N ILE A 113 -9.01 -22.81 -8.04
CA ILE A 113 -9.16 -22.26 -6.69
C ILE A 113 -9.17 -23.40 -5.66
N GLY A 114 -9.93 -24.46 -5.92
CA GLY A 114 -9.98 -25.66 -5.08
C GLY A 114 -8.60 -26.32 -4.93
N LYS A 115 -7.83 -26.44 -6.02
CA LYS A 115 -6.45 -26.94 -5.98
C LYS A 115 -5.53 -26.06 -5.13
N TRP A 116 -5.59 -24.73 -5.31
CA TRP A 116 -4.80 -23.80 -4.51
C TRP A 116 -5.17 -23.80 -3.04
N LEU A 117 -6.47 -23.82 -2.73
CA LEU A 117 -6.99 -23.91 -1.37
C LEU A 117 -6.53 -25.19 -0.69
N HIS A 118 -6.67 -26.34 -1.36
CA HIS A 118 -6.23 -27.63 -0.84
C HIS A 118 -4.72 -27.65 -0.58
N GLY A 119 -3.92 -27.18 -1.55
CA GLY A 119 -2.47 -27.06 -1.38
C GLY A 119 -2.11 -26.19 -0.18
N CYS A 120 -2.71 -25.00 -0.07
CA CYS A 120 -2.48 -24.08 1.04
C CYS A 120 -2.81 -24.69 2.40
N GLN A 121 -3.97 -25.35 2.53
CA GLN A 121 -4.40 -25.96 3.79
C GLN A 121 -3.53 -27.16 4.22
N THR A 122 -2.90 -27.86 3.26
CA THR A 122 -2.11 -29.06 3.54
C THR A 122 -0.63 -28.74 3.75
N SER A 123 -0.05 -27.80 2.99
CA SER A 123 1.40 -27.55 3.00
C SER A 123 1.85 -26.34 3.82
N HIS A 124 1.05 -25.28 4.00
CA HIS A 124 1.52 -24.06 4.66
C HIS A 124 1.17 -24.02 6.14
N THR A 125 2.18 -24.14 7.01
CA THR A 125 2.04 -24.03 8.47
C THR A 125 1.35 -22.74 8.90
N SER A 126 1.75 -21.59 8.34
CA SER A 126 1.14 -20.27 8.64
C SER A 126 -0.33 -20.14 8.23
N CYS A 127 -0.81 -21.04 7.36
CA CYS A 127 -2.20 -21.08 6.92
C CYS A 127 -2.97 -22.25 7.54
N LYS A 128 -2.36 -23.05 8.42
CA LYS A 128 -3.05 -24.15 9.12
C LYS A 128 -3.94 -23.53 10.19
N GLY A 129 -5.24 -23.42 9.92
CA GLY A 129 -6.17 -22.82 10.87
C GLY A 129 -7.59 -22.71 10.36
N ARG A 130 -8.51 -23.20 11.21
CA ARG A 130 -9.97 -23.03 11.27
C ARG A 130 -10.75 -23.24 9.97
N ARG A 131 -11.19 -24.50 9.76
CA ARG A 131 -12.26 -24.84 8.80
C ARG A 131 -13.65 -24.37 9.24
N THR A 132 -13.80 -24.08 10.53
CA THR A 132 -15.08 -23.69 11.13
C THR A 132 -14.80 -22.64 12.19
N THR A 133 -15.45 -21.49 12.06
CA THR A 133 -15.28 -20.31 12.90
C THR A 133 -16.65 -19.81 13.34
N VAL A 134 -16.67 -18.88 14.30
CA VAL A 134 -17.92 -18.20 14.67
C VAL A 134 -18.38 -17.41 13.46
N LEU A 135 -19.65 -17.58 13.09
CA LEU A 135 -20.23 -16.87 11.97
C LEU A 135 -20.45 -15.38 12.32
N PRO A 136 -20.37 -14.47 11.34
CA PRO A 136 -20.79 -13.08 11.50
C PRO A 136 -22.26 -12.99 11.92
N SER A 137 -22.68 -11.86 12.50
CA SER A 137 -24.06 -11.64 13.01
C SER A 137 -25.13 -11.91 11.95
N ARG A 138 -24.79 -11.63 10.69
CA ARG A 138 -25.61 -11.90 9.52
C ARG A 138 -24.73 -12.46 8.41
N ILE A 139 -25.26 -13.41 7.66
CA ILE A 139 -24.55 -14.06 6.57
C ILE A 139 -25.50 -14.55 5.48
N ILE A 140 -25.07 -14.61 4.24
CA ILE A 140 -25.89 -15.11 3.14
C ILE A 140 -25.80 -16.64 3.11
N LYS A 141 -26.95 -17.32 3.16
CA LYS A 141 -27.05 -18.74 2.87
C LYS A 141 -27.24 -18.93 1.37
N VAL A 142 -26.28 -19.59 0.70
CA VAL A 142 -26.25 -19.65 -0.77
C VAL A 142 -27.20 -20.69 -1.38
N GLY A 143 -27.71 -21.61 -0.55
CA GLY A 143 -28.65 -22.65 -0.98
C GLY A 143 -28.11 -23.60 -2.07
N GLN A 144 -28.96 -24.50 -2.55
CA GLN A 144 -28.64 -25.39 -3.67
C GLN A 144 -28.96 -24.77 -5.04
N SER A 145 -29.83 -23.76 -5.07
CA SER A 145 -30.24 -23.05 -6.28
C SER A 145 -30.36 -21.54 -6.01
N SER A 146 -30.46 -20.73 -7.06
CA SER A 146 -30.69 -19.29 -6.97
C SER A 146 -31.98 -18.92 -6.25
N ALA A 147 -33.01 -19.79 -6.30
CA ALA A 147 -34.27 -19.57 -5.60
C ALA A 147 -34.19 -19.75 -4.08
N ASN A 148 -33.06 -20.26 -3.56
CA ASN A 148 -32.87 -20.56 -2.14
C ASN A 148 -31.81 -19.68 -1.47
N VAL A 149 -31.44 -18.57 -2.10
CA VAL A 149 -30.51 -17.61 -1.50
C VAL A 149 -31.28 -16.72 -0.52
N SER A 150 -30.76 -16.53 0.68
CA SER A 150 -31.38 -15.71 1.74
C SER A 150 -30.32 -15.12 2.67
N LEU A 151 -30.65 -13.98 3.28
CA LEU A 151 -29.89 -13.44 4.40
C LEU A 151 -30.27 -14.19 5.69
N TYR A 152 -29.29 -14.71 6.40
CA TYR A 152 -29.49 -15.48 7.61
C TYR A 152 -28.91 -14.72 8.82
N ILE A 153 -29.74 -14.49 9.83
CA ILE A 153 -29.33 -13.95 11.14
C ILE A 153 -28.82 -15.12 11.95
N THR A 154 -27.56 -15.06 12.37
CA THR A 154 -26.90 -16.17 13.05
C THR A 154 -27.23 -16.20 14.53
N GLN A 155 -27.13 -17.39 15.13
CA GLN A 155 -27.25 -17.54 16.58
C GLN A 155 -25.92 -17.21 17.27
N ASP A 156 -25.99 -16.78 18.53
CA ASP A 156 -24.79 -16.46 19.31
C ASP A 156 -23.83 -17.65 19.37
N GLY A 157 -22.60 -17.43 18.87
CA GLY A 157 -21.55 -18.45 18.83
C GLY A 157 -21.77 -19.56 17.79
N GLU A 158 -22.76 -19.44 16.90
CA GLU A 158 -22.97 -20.36 15.78
C GLU A 158 -21.69 -20.49 14.96
N LYS A 159 -21.31 -21.72 14.59
CA LYS A 159 -20.06 -22.00 13.90
C LYS A 159 -20.30 -22.55 12.50
N GLY A 160 -19.54 -22.05 11.53
CA GLY A 160 -19.59 -22.53 10.15
C GLY A 160 -18.33 -22.18 9.37
N SER A 161 -18.26 -22.65 8.12
CA SER A 161 -17.28 -22.19 7.14
C SER A 161 -17.96 -21.23 6.19
N TYR A 162 -17.32 -20.11 5.88
CA TYR A 162 -17.85 -19.13 4.94
C TYR A 162 -16.76 -18.51 4.08
N ILE A 163 -17.22 -17.93 2.97
CA ILE A 163 -16.43 -17.09 2.08
C ILE A 163 -16.82 -15.63 2.32
N ALA A 164 -15.86 -14.71 2.22
CA ALA A 164 -16.13 -13.27 2.19
C ALA A 164 -15.93 -12.73 0.76
N LEU A 165 -16.64 -11.65 0.40
CA LEU A 165 -16.45 -10.94 -0.85
C LEU A 165 -15.93 -9.51 -0.60
N SER A 166 -14.75 -9.21 -1.15
CA SER A 166 -14.23 -7.85 -1.29
C SER A 166 -14.61 -7.30 -2.66
N HIS A 167 -15.30 -6.17 -2.71
CA HIS A 167 -15.82 -5.60 -3.97
C HIS A 167 -15.96 -4.08 -3.94
N CYS A 168 -16.05 -3.46 -5.12
CA CYS A 168 -16.28 -2.03 -5.27
C CYS A 168 -17.77 -1.74 -5.44
N TRP A 169 -18.29 -0.75 -4.70
CA TRP A 169 -19.71 -0.40 -4.75
C TRP A 169 -20.11 0.39 -6.00
N GLY A 170 -19.17 0.98 -6.75
CA GLY A 170 -19.48 1.75 -7.97
C GLY A 170 -20.18 3.10 -7.74
N GLY A 171 -20.26 3.60 -6.52
CA GLY A 171 -20.92 4.86 -6.16
C GLY A 171 -22.24 4.63 -5.41
N LYS A 172 -23.30 4.22 -6.10
CA LYS A 172 -24.59 3.86 -5.46
C LYS A 172 -24.62 2.35 -5.25
N ILE A 173 -24.87 1.91 -4.01
CA ILE A 173 -25.02 0.49 -3.68
C ILE A 173 -26.28 -0.04 -4.37
N PRO A 174 -26.18 -1.00 -5.30
CA PRO A 174 -27.35 -1.45 -6.05
C PRO A 174 -28.18 -2.50 -5.30
N LEU A 175 -27.57 -3.25 -4.37
CA LEU A 175 -28.27 -4.15 -3.45
C LEU A 175 -27.65 -4.01 -2.06
N ALA A 176 -28.44 -3.46 -1.13
CA ALA A 176 -28.03 -3.19 0.23
C ALA A 176 -29.14 -3.51 1.23
N THR A 177 -28.76 -3.94 2.43
CA THR A 177 -29.71 -4.16 3.51
C THR A 177 -30.00 -2.84 4.22
N THR A 178 -31.29 -2.57 4.39
CA THR A 178 -31.83 -1.47 5.18
C THR A 178 -32.78 -2.02 6.25
N LYS A 179 -33.16 -1.21 7.23
CA LYS A 179 -34.18 -1.61 8.23
C LYS A 179 -35.47 -2.10 7.58
N ASP A 180 -35.89 -1.42 6.52
CA ASP A 180 -37.15 -1.68 5.83
C ASP A 180 -37.15 -3.01 5.05
N ASN A 181 -36.01 -3.40 4.48
CA ASN A 181 -35.93 -4.59 3.63
C ASN A 181 -35.35 -5.84 4.33
N LEU A 182 -34.78 -5.70 5.54
CA LEU A 182 -34.11 -6.78 6.27
C LEU A 182 -34.93 -8.08 6.33
N HIS A 183 -36.20 -7.99 6.73
CA HIS A 183 -37.07 -9.17 6.84
C HIS A 183 -37.29 -9.85 5.48
N SER A 184 -37.53 -9.06 4.42
CA SER A 184 -37.74 -9.59 3.07
C SER A 184 -36.50 -10.31 2.52
N LEU A 185 -35.30 -9.80 2.81
CA LEU A 185 -34.04 -10.42 2.40
C LEU A 185 -33.77 -11.72 3.15
N CYS A 186 -34.31 -11.87 4.38
CA CYS A 186 -34.26 -13.13 5.11
C CYS A 186 -35.16 -14.22 4.53
N GLU A 187 -36.25 -13.84 3.88
CA GLU A 187 -37.13 -14.78 3.17
C GLU A 187 -36.57 -15.17 1.80
N SER A 188 -36.13 -14.17 1.01
CA SER A 188 -35.57 -14.38 -0.31
C SER A 188 -34.64 -13.24 -0.71
N LEU A 189 -33.41 -13.59 -1.12
CA LEU A 189 -32.44 -12.67 -1.68
C LEU A 189 -32.30 -12.95 -3.19
N GLN A 190 -32.71 -11.99 -4.02
CA GLN A 190 -32.60 -12.08 -5.46
C GLN A 190 -31.53 -11.13 -6.00
N PHE A 191 -30.88 -11.55 -7.08
CA PHE A 191 -29.89 -10.75 -7.79
C PHE A 191 -30.43 -10.34 -9.16
N ASP A 192 -30.18 -9.09 -9.50
CA ASP A 192 -30.53 -8.47 -10.78
C ASP A 192 -29.27 -8.20 -11.62
N ALA A 193 -29.44 -7.52 -12.75
CA ALA A 193 -28.32 -7.15 -13.63
C ALA A 193 -27.29 -6.22 -12.94
N ASN A 194 -27.68 -5.49 -11.89
CA ASN A 194 -26.81 -4.56 -11.18
C ASN A 194 -25.99 -5.21 -10.06
N SER A 195 -26.30 -6.47 -9.73
CA SER A 195 -25.68 -7.25 -8.66
C SER A 195 -25.05 -8.55 -9.17
N LYS A 196 -24.62 -8.53 -10.44
CA LYS A 196 -23.94 -9.66 -11.10
C LYS A 196 -22.74 -10.19 -10.32
N THR A 197 -21.91 -9.31 -9.74
CA THR A 197 -20.76 -9.70 -8.90
C THR A 197 -21.20 -10.51 -7.68
N PHE A 198 -22.38 -10.21 -7.10
CA PHE A 198 -22.92 -10.95 -5.97
C PHE A 198 -23.45 -12.32 -6.39
N ALA A 199 -24.17 -12.37 -7.52
CA ALA A 199 -24.65 -13.62 -8.09
C ALA A 199 -23.50 -14.58 -8.40
N GLU A 200 -22.44 -14.10 -9.08
CA GLU A 200 -21.29 -14.92 -9.42
C GLU A 200 -20.47 -15.32 -8.18
N ALA A 201 -20.39 -14.48 -7.16
CA ALA A 201 -19.78 -14.85 -5.87
C ALA A 201 -20.57 -15.96 -5.16
N VAL A 202 -21.91 -15.92 -5.21
CA VAL A 202 -22.78 -17.00 -4.73
C VAL A 202 -22.51 -18.30 -5.48
N ASP A 203 -22.39 -18.24 -6.81
CA ASP A 203 -22.14 -19.43 -7.64
C ASP A 203 -20.77 -20.04 -7.37
N VAL A 204 -19.72 -19.22 -7.25
CA VAL A 204 -18.36 -19.67 -6.87
C VAL A 204 -18.39 -20.30 -5.47
N THR A 205 -19.08 -19.67 -4.51
CA THR A 205 -19.19 -20.17 -3.14
C THR A 205 -19.86 -21.54 -3.11
N ARG A 206 -20.97 -21.69 -3.83
CA ARG A 206 -21.71 -22.94 -3.96
C ARG A 206 -20.86 -24.03 -4.63
N ALA A 207 -20.16 -23.69 -5.72
CA ALA A 207 -19.34 -24.62 -6.48
C ALA A 207 -18.09 -25.09 -5.69
N LEU A 208 -17.60 -24.29 -4.75
CA LEU A 208 -16.56 -24.69 -3.79
C LEU A 208 -17.08 -25.54 -2.62
N GLY A 209 -18.40 -25.79 -2.55
CA GLY A 209 -19.04 -26.59 -1.50
C GLY A 209 -19.21 -25.85 -0.17
N VAL A 210 -19.21 -24.50 -0.18
CA VAL A 210 -19.39 -23.67 1.01
C VAL A 210 -20.83 -23.16 1.05
N GLN A 211 -21.45 -23.19 2.24
CA GLN A 211 -22.87 -22.86 2.40
C GLN A 211 -23.14 -21.37 2.64
N TYR A 212 -22.09 -20.63 3.02
CA TYR A 212 -22.22 -19.28 3.54
C TYR A 212 -21.29 -18.30 2.83
N LEU A 213 -21.83 -17.13 2.50
CA LEU A 213 -21.13 -16.01 1.88
C LEU A 213 -21.39 -14.74 2.69
N TRP A 214 -20.36 -13.94 2.93
CA TRP A 214 -20.48 -12.64 3.57
C TRP A 214 -20.18 -11.52 2.56
N ILE A 215 -21.07 -10.53 2.50
CA ILE A 215 -20.96 -9.33 1.65
C ILE A 215 -21.36 -8.14 2.52
N ASP A 216 -20.49 -7.14 2.66
CA ASP A 216 -20.67 -5.99 3.56
C ASP A 216 -22.00 -5.26 3.33
N SER A 217 -22.34 -4.95 2.08
CA SER A 217 -23.57 -4.24 1.73
C SER A 217 -24.86 -5.00 2.12
N ILE A 218 -24.80 -6.32 2.22
CA ILE A 218 -25.96 -7.19 2.50
C ILE A 218 -25.97 -7.63 3.98
N CYS A 219 -24.80 -7.85 4.58
CA CYS A 219 -24.69 -8.37 5.95
C CYS A 219 -24.66 -7.26 7.01
N ILE A 220 -24.59 -5.98 6.60
CA ILE A 220 -24.63 -4.80 7.47
C ILE A 220 -25.84 -3.95 7.08
N VAL A 221 -26.59 -3.46 8.08
CA VAL A 221 -27.74 -2.57 7.86
C VAL A 221 -27.21 -1.15 7.58
N GLN A 222 -27.29 -0.71 6.32
CA GLN A 222 -26.57 0.48 5.85
C GLN A 222 -27.17 1.81 6.34
N ASP A 223 -28.45 1.81 6.71
CA ASP A 223 -29.18 2.96 7.24
C ASP A 223 -29.29 2.95 8.78
N ASP A 224 -28.49 2.11 9.46
CA ASP A 224 -28.39 2.06 10.91
C ASP A 224 -26.96 2.34 11.37
N ALA A 225 -26.75 3.51 12.01
CA ALA A 225 -25.43 3.92 12.48
C ALA A 225 -24.88 3.05 13.61
N ASP A 226 -25.74 2.49 14.46
CA ASP A 226 -25.34 1.65 15.60
C ASP A 226 -24.99 0.23 15.11
N ASP A 227 -25.78 -0.30 14.18
CA ASP A 227 -25.47 -1.56 13.50
C ASP A 227 -24.15 -1.45 12.72
N TRP A 228 -24.00 -0.38 11.95
CA TRP A 228 -22.76 -0.12 11.21
C TRP A 228 -21.55 -0.04 12.14
N ALA A 229 -21.65 0.69 13.26
CA ALA A 229 -20.54 0.80 14.21
C ALA A 229 -20.18 -0.56 14.84
N THR A 230 -21.21 -1.37 15.15
CA THR A 230 -21.04 -2.71 15.73
C THR A 230 -20.38 -3.67 14.74
N GLU A 231 -20.81 -3.68 13.48
CA GLU A 231 -20.26 -4.57 12.47
C GLU A 231 -18.89 -4.09 11.94
N ALA A 232 -18.67 -2.78 11.84
CA ALA A 232 -17.37 -2.20 11.51
C ALA A 232 -16.29 -2.62 12.53
N ALA A 233 -16.64 -2.67 13.82
CA ALA A 233 -15.74 -3.17 14.86
C ALA A 233 -15.42 -4.66 14.71
N LYS A 234 -16.29 -5.45 14.06
CA LYS A 234 -16.11 -6.88 13.79
C LYS A 234 -15.46 -7.19 12.45
N MET A 235 -15.18 -6.19 11.59
CA MET A 235 -14.58 -6.42 10.26
C MET A 235 -13.31 -7.26 10.33
N ARG A 236 -12.49 -7.06 11.37
CA ARG A 236 -11.32 -7.90 11.61
C ARG A 236 -11.68 -9.38 11.70
N ASP A 237 -12.66 -9.69 12.53
CA ASP A 237 -13.08 -11.06 12.80
C ASP A 237 -13.73 -11.67 11.55
N VAL A 238 -14.49 -10.89 10.79
CA VAL A 238 -15.11 -11.33 9.53
C VAL A 238 -14.05 -11.78 8.51
N TYR A 239 -13.04 -10.96 8.21
CA TYR A 239 -12.05 -11.33 7.18
C TYR A 239 -11.02 -12.34 7.70
N SER A 240 -10.59 -12.23 8.96
CA SER A 240 -9.61 -13.16 9.55
C SER A 240 -10.16 -14.58 9.76
N ASN A 241 -11.48 -14.72 9.98
CA ASN A 241 -12.13 -16.03 10.16
C ASN A 241 -12.71 -16.61 8.86
N ALA A 242 -12.71 -15.87 7.75
CA ALA A 242 -13.17 -16.38 6.46
C ALA A 242 -12.26 -17.52 5.97
N MET A 243 -12.86 -18.57 5.40
CA MET A 243 -12.11 -19.68 4.80
C MET A 243 -11.28 -19.20 3.60
N LEU A 244 -11.91 -18.33 2.80
CA LEU A 244 -11.40 -17.71 1.59
C LEU A 244 -12.11 -16.37 1.38
N THR A 245 -11.39 -15.37 0.90
CA THR A 245 -11.97 -14.10 0.42
C THR A 245 -11.89 -14.06 -1.10
N LEU A 246 -13.02 -13.80 -1.77
CA LEU A 246 -13.06 -13.49 -3.20
C LEU A 246 -12.85 -11.98 -3.34
N SER A 247 -11.92 -11.56 -4.20
CA SER A 247 -11.62 -10.15 -4.46
C SER A 247 -11.97 -9.84 -5.91
N ALA A 248 -12.97 -8.97 -6.11
CA ALA A 248 -13.49 -8.60 -7.43
C ALA A 248 -12.66 -7.46 -8.06
N ASP A 249 -11.38 -7.72 -8.34
CA ASP A 249 -10.41 -6.70 -8.77
C ASP A 249 -10.66 -6.16 -10.19
N GLY A 250 -11.16 -6.96 -11.13
CA GLY A 250 -11.54 -6.53 -12.48
C GLY A 250 -12.83 -5.71 -12.51
N ALA A 251 -13.66 -5.81 -11.45
CA ALA A 251 -14.95 -5.15 -11.39
C ALA A 251 -14.82 -3.72 -10.85
N GLN A 252 -15.26 -2.73 -11.64
CA GLN A 252 -15.35 -1.33 -11.22
C GLN A 252 -16.55 -1.08 -10.28
N ASP A 253 -17.58 -1.92 -10.42
CA ASP A 253 -18.84 -1.90 -9.67
C ASP A 253 -19.44 -3.32 -9.65
N THR A 254 -20.57 -3.49 -8.96
CA THR A 254 -21.19 -4.81 -8.75
C THR A 254 -21.95 -5.36 -9.98
N SER A 255 -22.11 -4.59 -11.05
CA SER A 255 -22.80 -5.02 -12.28
C SER A 255 -21.90 -5.82 -13.24
N GLN A 256 -20.58 -5.75 -13.05
CA GLN A 256 -19.61 -6.31 -14.00
C GLN A 256 -19.34 -7.81 -13.81
N GLY A 257 -19.51 -8.35 -12.61
CA GLY A 257 -19.21 -9.74 -12.31
C GLY A 257 -17.74 -10.01 -11.96
N LEU A 258 -17.45 -11.24 -11.55
CA LEU A 258 -16.13 -11.81 -11.30
C LEU A 258 -15.48 -12.37 -12.57
N PHE A 259 -16.26 -12.81 -13.56
CA PHE A 259 -15.74 -13.50 -14.74
C PHE A 259 -15.49 -12.60 -15.96
N GLY A 260 -15.63 -11.28 -15.78
CA GLY A 260 -15.43 -10.27 -16.82
C GLY A 260 -16.55 -10.26 -17.87
N THR A 261 -16.97 -9.06 -18.29
CA THR A 261 -18.05 -8.88 -19.30
C THR A 261 -17.78 -7.76 -20.30
N GLY A 262 -16.54 -7.31 -20.46
CA GLY A 262 -16.21 -6.12 -21.25
C GLY A 262 -16.39 -6.29 -22.76
N ARG A 263 -16.69 -5.17 -23.47
CA ARG A 263 -16.63 -5.06 -24.95
C ARG A 263 -15.23 -5.32 -25.54
N PHE A 264 -14.20 -5.29 -24.70
CA PHE A 264 -12.82 -5.65 -24.99
C PHE A 264 -12.41 -6.76 -24.02
N ASP A 265 -12.04 -7.93 -24.55
CA ASP A 265 -11.61 -9.07 -23.75
C ASP A 265 -10.13 -8.87 -23.34
N ALA A 266 -9.95 -8.17 -22.23
CA ALA A 266 -8.63 -7.92 -21.65
C ALA A 266 -7.89 -9.24 -21.38
N ARG A 267 -8.59 -10.29 -20.94
CA ARG A 267 -8.02 -11.62 -20.72
C ARG A 267 -7.50 -12.27 -21.99
N ALA A 268 -8.27 -12.22 -23.08
CA ALA A 268 -7.83 -12.76 -24.35
C ALA A 268 -6.61 -12.02 -24.89
N LEU A 269 -6.58 -10.68 -24.76
CA LEU A 269 -5.44 -9.87 -25.19
C LEU A 269 -4.19 -10.13 -24.32
N ALA A 270 -4.38 -10.19 -23.00
CA ALA A 270 -3.39 -10.44 -21.96
C ALA A 270 -2.62 -11.75 -22.17
N ASN A 271 -3.38 -12.78 -22.54
CA ASN A 271 -2.90 -14.15 -22.59
C ASN A 271 -2.72 -14.67 -24.02
N LYS A 272 -2.86 -13.79 -25.03
CA LYS A 272 -2.50 -14.09 -26.41
C LYS A 272 -1.01 -14.42 -26.45
N THR A 273 -0.73 -15.70 -26.58
CA THR A 273 0.63 -16.26 -26.57
C THR A 273 1.01 -16.66 -27.98
N CYS A 274 2.14 -16.16 -28.48
CA CYS A 274 2.74 -16.67 -29.71
C CYS A 274 3.78 -17.74 -29.39
N THR A 275 4.08 -18.58 -30.39
CA THR A 275 5.07 -19.65 -30.26
C THR A 275 6.11 -19.54 -31.35
N VAL A 276 7.39 -19.58 -30.97
CA VAL A 276 8.51 -19.65 -31.90
C VAL A 276 9.24 -20.98 -31.66
N THR A 277 9.48 -21.72 -32.74
CA THR A 277 10.26 -22.96 -32.69
C THR A 277 11.68 -22.67 -33.12
N THR A 278 12.65 -23.11 -32.34
CA THR A 278 14.08 -23.00 -32.67
C THR A 278 14.79 -24.31 -32.40
N GLN A 279 15.99 -24.48 -32.97
CA GLN A 279 16.77 -25.71 -32.88
C GLN A 279 17.91 -25.56 -31.87
N GLU A 280 18.10 -26.59 -31.04
CA GLU A 280 19.27 -26.74 -30.20
C GLU A 280 20.50 -27.12 -31.04
N ALA A 281 21.70 -26.95 -30.46
CA ALA A 281 22.96 -27.36 -31.07
C ALA A 281 23.01 -28.88 -31.40
N ASN A 282 22.19 -29.69 -30.73
CA ASN A 282 22.06 -31.13 -30.99
C ASN A 282 21.03 -31.48 -32.08
N GLY A 283 20.38 -30.48 -32.71
CA GLY A 283 19.34 -30.66 -33.74
C GLY A 283 17.91 -30.82 -33.22
N SER A 284 17.70 -30.86 -31.91
CA SER A 284 16.36 -30.97 -31.31
C SER A 284 15.59 -29.66 -31.40
N SER A 285 14.28 -29.71 -31.67
CA SER A 285 13.44 -28.50 -31.73
C SER A 285 12.85 -28.16 -30.35
N VAL A 286 12.98 -26.91 -29.92
CA VAL A 286 12.41 -26.36 -28.69
C VAL A 286 11.37 -25.31 -29.04
N LYS A 287 10.19 -25.39 -28.40
CA LYS A 287 9.12 -24.42 -28.55
C LYS A 287 9.18 -23.38 -27.44
N VAL A 288 9.37 -22.14 -27.83
CA VAL A 288 9.41 -20.96 -26.94
C VAL A 288 8.08 -20.23 -27.03
N TYR A 289 7.56 -19.79 -25.90
CA TYR A 289 6.31 -19.07 -25.78
C TYR A 289 6.59 -17.61 -25.44
N ALA A 290 5.80 -16.70 -26.00
CA ALA A 290 5.90 -15.28 -25.68
C ALA A 290 4.53 -14.60 -25.60
N ARG A 291 4.37 -13.66 -24.67
CA ARG A 291 3.14 -12.88 -24.47
C ARG A 291 3.45 -11.45 -24.01
N LEU A 292 2.50 -10.54 -24.22
CA LEU A 292 2.65 -9.13 -23.84
C LEU A 292 2.61 -8.92 -22.32
N ARG A 293 3.31 -7.87 -21.89
CA ARG A 293 3.32 -7.33 -20.53
C ARG A 293 3.28 -5.80 -20.55
N SER A 294 2.48 -5.23 -19.67
CA SER A 294 2.27 -3.78 -19.52
C SER A 294 3.39 -3.10 -18.75
N ALA A 295 4.01 -3.84 -17.83
CA ALA A 295 5.17 -3.42 -17.07
C ALA A 295 6.34 -4.40 -17.24
N MET A 296 7.53 -3.89 -16.97
CA MET A 296 8.71 -4.70 -16.76
C MET A 296 8.89 -4.93 -15.25
N PRO A 297 9.44 -6.08 -14.82
CA PRO A 297 9.81 -6.26 -13.42
C PRO A 297 10.81 -5.17 -13.02
N PHE A 298 10.56 -4.51 -11.88
CA PHE A 298 11.47 -3.54 -11.29
C PHE A 298 12.56 -4.24 -10.45
N ASP A 299 12.23 -5.41 -9.91
CA ASP A 299 13.08 -6.33 -9.13
C ASP A 299 12.65 -7.80 -9.43
N PRO A 300 13.55 -8.80 -9.36
CA PRO A 300 13.22 -10.23 -9.49
C PRO A 300 12.03 -10.74 -8.65
N ASN A 301 11.64 -10.06 -7.57
CA ASN A 301 10.49 -10.47 -6.76
C ASN A 301 9.20 -9.68 -7.05
N THR A 302 9.21 -8.80 -8.06
CA THR A 302 8.10 -7.86 -8.37
C THR A 302 7.51 -8.04 -9.76
N ALA A 303 7.67 -9.23 -10.34
CA ALA A 303 7.16 -9.51 -11.68
C ALA A 303 5.67 -9.11 -11.81
N PRO A 304 5.33 -8.27 -12.79
CA PRO A 304 3.99 -7.74 -12.92
C PRO A 304 3.00 -8.87 -13.19
N HIS A 305 2.03 -9.03 -12.28
CA HIS A 305 0.96 -10.02 -12.35
C HIS A 305 -0.11 -9.66 -13.39
N SER A 306 -0.16 -8.41 -13.85
CA SER A 306 -1.00 -7.98 -14.95
C SER A 306 -0.18 -7.80 -16.22
N SER A 307 -0.74 -8.29 -17.30
CA SER A 307 -0.19 -8.19 -18.65
C SER A 307 -0.55 -6.90 -19.38
N LEU A 308 -1.55 -6.14 -18.92
CA LEU A 308 -2.13 -5.03 -19.70
C LEU A 308 -2.29 -3.72 -18.92
N SER A 309 -2.46 -3.76 -17.60
CA SER A 309 -2.56 -2.55 -16.78
C SER A 309 -1.42 -2.43 -15.79
N THR A 310 -0.84 -1.23 -15.67
CA THR A 310 0.05 -0.88 -14.55
C THR A 310 -0.70 -0.16 -13.42
N LYS A 311 -1.98 0.15 -13.64
CA LYS A 311 -2.84 0.79 -12.65
C LYS A 311 -3.40 -0.27 -11.72
N GLU A 312 -3.42 0.04 -10.42
CA GLU A 312 -4.11 -0.76 -9.42
C GLU A 312 -5.60 -0.92 -9.78
N SER A 313 -6.22 -2.03 -9.33
CA SER A 313 -7.65 -2.22 -9.46
C SER A 313 -8.42 -1.12 -8.75
N LYS A 314 -9.62 -0.79 -9.24
CA LYS A 314 -10.50 0.18 -8.57
C LYS A 314 -10.79 -0.22 -7.13
N LEU A 315 -10.94 -1.52 -6.89
CA LEU A 315 -11.07 -2.10 -5.57
C LEU A 315 -9.87 -1.75 -4.67
N SER A 316 -8.65 -1.97 -5.13
CA SER A 316 -7.40 -1.68 -4.39
C SER A 316 -7.19 -0.20 -4.09
N THR A 317 -7.94 0.72 -4.71
CA THR A 317 -7.91 2.15 -4.37
C THR A 317 -8.71 2.50 -3.12
N ARG A 318 -9.55 1.60 -2.58
CA ARG A 318 -10.39 1.85 -1.39
C ARG A 318 -9.62 1.55 -0.11
N ALA A 319 -9.71 2.42 0.89
CA ALA A 319 -8.90 2.26 2.10
C ALA A 319 -9.33 1.08 3.00
N TRP A 320 -10.64 0.79 3.08
CA TRP A 320 -11.16 -0.37 3.80
C TRP A 320 -10.60 -1.71 3.27
N VAL A 321 -10.36 -1.78 1.95
CA VAL A 321 -9.83 -2.98 1.28
C VAL A 321 -8.44 -3.37 1.78
N LEU A 322 -7.66 -2.42 2.32
CA LEU A 322 -6.37 -2.73 2.91
C LEU A 322 -6.50 -3.75 4.06
N GLN A 323 -7.48 -3.55 4.96
CA GLN A 323 -7.76 -4.50 6.03
C GLN A 323 -8.27 -5.82 5.46
N GLU A 324 -9.20 -5.77 4.52
CA GLU A 324 -9.78 -6.97 3.89
C GLU A 324 -8.66 -7.85 3.30
N ARG A 325 -7.70 -7.24 2.60
CA ARG A 325 -6.53 -7.91 2.00
C ARG A 325 -5.55 -8.43 3.04
N MET A 326 -5.23 -7.63 4.07
CA MET A 326 -4.20 -8.00 5.05
C MET A 326 -4.69 -9.06 6.04
N LEU A 327 -5.97 -8.99 6.44
CA LEU A 327 -6.55 -9.85 7.47
C LEU A 327 -7.03 -11.19 6.94
N SER A 328 -7.45 -11.26 5.66
CA SER A 328 -7.88 -12.51 5.04
C SER A 328 -6.76 -13.55 5.05
N PRO A 329 -6.96 -14.79 5.54
CA PRO A 329 -5.93 -15.83 5.46
C PRO A 329 -5.58 -16.24 4.04
N ARG A 330 -6.58 -16.16 3.16
CA ARG A 330 -6.52 -16.56 1.75
C ARG A 330 -7.41 -15.61 0.96
N THR A 331 -6.92 -15.13 -0.16
CA THR A 331 -7.64 -14.27 -1.09
C THR A 331 -7.43 -14.79 -2.50
N VAL A 332 -8.49 -14.90 -3.28
CA VAL A 332 -8.41 -15.06 -4.74
C VAL A 332 -8.84 -13.76 -5.36
N HIS A 333 -7.93 -13.16 -6.11
CA HIS A 333 -8.13 -11.97 -6.90
C HIS A 333 -8.60 -12.34 -8.30
N PHE A 334 -9.77 -11.85 -8.66
CA PHE A 334 -10.33 -11.91 -10.01
C PHE A 334 -9.94 -10.63 -10.73
N TYR A 335 -8.73 -10.58 -11.29
CA TYR A 335 -8.34 -9.51 -12.21
C TYR A 335 -8.92 -9.76 -13.61
N ASP A 336 -8.98 -8.72 -14.42
CA ASP A 336 -9.41 -8.83 -15.82
C ASP A 336 -8.52 -9.78 -16.64
N GLU A 337 -7.24 -9.90 -16.28
CA GLU A 337 -6.25 -10.65 -17.06
C GLU A 337 -6.04 -12.08 -16.57
N GLU A 338 -6.03 -12.33 -15.26
CA GLU A 338 -5.82 -13.66 -14.68
C GLU A 338 -6.31 -13.77 -13.22
N LEU A 339 -6.50 -15.00 -12.75
CA LEU A 339 -6.70 -15.28 -11.33
C LEU A 339 -5.37 -15.24 -10.58
N VAL A 340 -5.36 -14.55 -9.45
CA VAL A 340 -4.20 -14.48 -8.56
C VAL A 340 -4.58 -14.95 -7.15
N TRP A 341 -3.84 -15.90 -6.63
CA TRP A 341 -3.96 -16.41 -5.27
C TRP A 341 -2.99 -15.68 -4.35
N SER A 342 -3.50 -15.25 -3.20
CA SER A 342 -2.74 -14.67 -2.11
C SER A 342 -3.06 -15.40 -0.81
N CYS A 343 -2.06 -15.93 -0.12
CA CYS A 343 -2.24 -16.35 1.27
C CYS A 343 -1.00 -15.98 2.10
N PHE A 344 -1.04 -16.30 3.39
CA PHE A 344 0.05 -15.99 4.31
C PHE A 344 1.39 -16.68 3.99
N GLY A 345 1.36 -17.82 3.30
CA GLY A 345 2.55 -18.57 2.92
C GLY A 345 3.08 -18.27 1.53
N GLN A 346 2.22 -17.91 0.58
CA GLN A 346 2.60 -17.78 -0.82
C GLN A 346 1.66 -16.86 -1.62
N GLN A 347 2.17 -16.37 -2.73
CA GLN A 347 1.37 -15.82 -3.83
C GLN A 347 1.44 -16.79 -5.02
N ARG A 348 0.41 -16.87 -5.87
CA ARG A 348 0.44 -17.61 -7.14
C ARG A 348 -0.43 -16.89 -8.17
N CYS A 349 -0.12 -17.03 -9.44
CA CYS A 349 -1.01 -16.63 -10.54
C CYS A 349 -1.34 -17.86 -11.39
N GLU A 350 -2.32 -17.77 -12.28
CA GLU A 350 -2.54 -18.80 -13.32
C GLU A 350 -1.28 -18.99 -14.17
N CYS A 351 -0.58 -17.88 -14.39
CA CYS A 351 0.61 -17.77 -15.20
C CYS A 351 1.85 -18.46 -14.64
N ARG A 352 1.99 -18.58 -13.31
CA ARG A 352 3.22 -18.96 -12.61
C ARG A 352 2.94 -19.54 -11.22
N GLU A 353 3.74 -20.52 -10.84
CA GLU A 353 3.86 -20.95 -9.44
C GLU A 353 4.99 -20.14 -8.80
N MET A 354 4.67 -19.13 -7.99
CA MET A 354 5.70 -18.32 -7.31
C MET A 354 6.20 -19.06 -6.06
N ALA A 355 7.52 -19.12 -5.88
CA ALA A 355 8.15 -19.82 -4.76
C ALA A 355 8.25 -18.98 -3.48
N VAL A 356 8.10 -17.64 -3.55
CA VAL A 356 8.29 -16.75 -2.39
C VAL A 356 7.23 -15.64 -2.40
N ALA A 357 6.64 -15.38 -1.24
CA ALA A 357 5.75 -14.24 -1.03
C ALA A 357 6.55 -12.91 -1.08
N SER A 358 6.10 -11.95 -1.90
CA SER A 358 6.66 -10.59 -2.03
C SER A 358 6.88 -9.88 -0.68
N GLU A 359 7.86 -8.96 -0.64
CA GLU A 359 8.13 -8.08 0.52
C GLU A 359 6.94 -7.20 0.92
N SER A 360 6.02 -6.92 -0.01
CA SER A 360 4.74 -6.22 0.24
C SER A 360 3.84 -6.92 1.28
N GLY A 361 4.20 -8.13 1.72
CA GLY A 361 3.57 -8.85 2.82
C GLY A 361 4.36 -8.90 4.13
N HIS A 362 5.43 -8.13 4.32
CA HIS A 362 6.31 -8.27 5.50
C HIS A 362 5.58 -7.99 6.82
N PHE A 363 4.82 -6.89 6.94
CA PHE A 363 3.97 -6.62 8.11
C PHE A 363 3.00 -7.78 8.38
N ARG A 364 2.28 -8.21 7.33
CA ARG A 364 1.34 -9.35 7.39
C ARG A 364 2.03 -10.64 7.85
N ARG A 365 3.27 -10.90 7.38
CA ARG A 365 4.09 -12.06 7.77
C ARG A 365 4.52 -11.98 9.23
N LEU A 366 5.01 -10.82 9.69
CA LEU A 366 5.39 -10.60 11.09
C LEU A 366 4.20 -10.79 12.03
N LEU A 367 3.01 -10.34 11.62
CA LEU A 367 1.77 -10.47 12.39
C LEU A 367 1.44 -11.95 12.68
N LEU A 368 1.81 -12.83 11.75
CA LEU A 368 1.49 -14.26 11.79
C LEU A 368 2.63 -15.14 12.31
N ALA A 369 3.87 -14.73 12.11
CA ALA A 369 5.05 -15.46 12.57
C ALA A 369 5.26 -15.39 14.09
N SER A 370 4.58 -14.47 14.77
CA SER A 370 4.64 -14.31 16.22
C SER A 370 3.78 -15.37 16.94
N GLU A 371 4.24 -16.62 16.99
CA GLU A 371 3.73 -17.57 17.99
C GLU A 371 4.23 -17.12 19.37
N GLY A 372 3.36 -16.46 20.13
CA GLY A 372 3.68 -15.83 21.41
C GLY A 372 4.14 -14.37 21.28
N ALA A 373 3.79 -13.54 22.26
CA ALA A 373 4.20 -12.14 22.33
C ALA A 373 5.64 -12.05 22.86
N THR A 374 6.63 -12.15 21.97
CA THR A 374 8.00 -11.74 22.33
C THR A 374 8.15 -10.23 22.16
N ARG A 375 8.93 -9.59 23.05
CA ARG A 375 9.21 -8.14 22.95
C ARG A 375 9.83 -7.76 21.60
N GLU A 376 10.59 -8.67 21.00
CA GLU A 376 11.26 -8.48 19.71
C GLU A 376 10.27 -8.50 18.53
N SER A 377 9.33 -9.45 18.50
CA SER A 377 8.27 -9.50 17.47
C SER A 377 7.39 -8.26 17.51
N GLY A 378 7.01 -7.80 18.71
CA GLY A 378 6.25 -6.56 18.89
C GLY A 378 7.00 -5.35 18.34
N ARG A 379 8.31 -5.23 18.61
CA ARG A 379 9.14 -4.12 18.11
C ARG A 379 9.24 -4.10 16.58
N ASN A 380 9.44 -5.24 15.94
CA ASN A 380 9.52 -5.31 14.47
C ASN A 380 8.19 -4.87 13.82
N LEU A 381 7.05 -5.24 14.41
CA LEU A 381 5.76 -4.77 13.92
C LEU A 381 5.56 -3.25 14.07
N LEU A 382 6.04 -2.67 15.17
CA LEU A 382 6.02 -1.21 15.35
C LEU A 382 6.87 -0.49 14.30
N ILE A 383 8.02 -1.08 13.92
CA ILE A 383 8.89 -0.55 12.87
C ILE A 383 8.20 -0.54 11.50
N GLU A 384 7.37 -1.54 11.23
CA GLU A 384 6.66 -1.70 9.95
C GLU A 384 5.31 -0.98 9.88
N TRP A 385 4.71 -0.62 11.03
CA TRP A 385 3.44 0.10 11.10
C TRP A 385 3.40 1.39 10.25
N PRO A 386 4.44 2.25 10.23
CA PRO A 386 4.54 3.38 9.30
C PRO A 386 4.25 3.03 7.85
N LYS A 387 4.78 1.92 7.32
CA LYS A 387 4.57 1.50 5.92
C LYS A 387 3.11 1.14 5.64
N VAL A 388 2.44 0.51 6.62
CA VAL A 388 0.99 0.22 6.53
C VAL A 388 0.19 1.52 6.46
N VAL A 389 0.55 2.50 7.29
CA VAL A 389 -0.11 3.81 7.30
C VAL A 389 0.12 4.56 5.99
N GLU A 390 1.35 4.59 5.47
CA GLU A 390 1.66 5.20 4.18
C GLU A 390 0.82 4.60 3.06
N GLU A 391 0.81 3.27 2.93
CA GLU A 391 -0.03 2.59 1.94
C GLU A 391 -1.49 2.97 2.12
N PHE A 392 -2.01 2.92 3.35
CA PHE A 392 -3.39 3.27 3.68
C PHE A 392 -3.76 4.70 3.25
N THR A 393 -2.89 5.67 3.54
CA THR A 393 -3.20 7.09 3.27
C THR A 393 -3.25 7.45 1.78
N THR A 394 -2.69 6.62 0.90
CA THR A 394 -2.84 6.76 -0.56
C THR A 394 -4.19 6.28 -1.07
N LYS A 395 -4.96 5.56 -0.25
CA LYS A 395 -6.25 4.99 -0.61
C LYS A 395 -7.40 5.97 -0.33
N GLY A 396 -8.44 5.89 -1.15
CA GLY A 396 -9.66 6.69 -1.04
C GLY A 396 -10.58 6.21 0.09
N LEU A 397 -11.11 7.18 0.84
CA LEU A 397 -12.19 7.02 1.81
C LEU A 397 -13.36 7.93 1.44
N THR A 398 -14.57 7.39 1.45
CA THR A 398 -15.79 8.19 1.26
C THR A 398 -16.01 9.15 2.43
N TYR A 399 -15.75 8.68 3.66
CA TYR A 399 -15.91 9.46 4.87
C TYR A 399 -14.55 9.66 5.57
N PRO A 400 -14.03 10.88 5.65
CA PRO A 400 -12.76 11.16 6.34
C PRO A 400 -12.70 10.65 7.79
N LYS A 401 -13.83 10.67 8.50
CA LYS A 401 -13.96 10.17 9.89
C LYS A 401 -13.59 8.69 10.05
N ASP A 402 -13.62 7.92 8.96
CA ASP A 402 -13.33 6.48 8.97
C ASP A 402 -11.84 6.17 8.95
N ARG A 403 -10.93 7.17 8.86
CA ARG A 403 -9.48 6.94 8.77
C ARG A 403 -8.92 6.04 9.88
N LEU A 404 -9.29 6.29 11.13
CA LEU A 404 -8.84 5.47 12.27
C LEU A 404 -9.62 4.15 12.38
N PRO A 405 -10.97 4.13 12.32
CA PRO A 405 -11.75 2.88 12.25
C PRO A 405 -11.28 1.91 11.16
N ALA A 406 -10.96 2.43 9.97
CA ALA A 406 -10.50 1.64 8.82
C ALA A 406 -9.07 1.08 8.98
N LEU A 407 -8.37 1.33 10.08
CA LEU A 407 -7.16 0.60 10.50
C LEU A 407 -7.29 -0.12 11.85
N SER A 408 -8.42 0.02 12.55
CA SER A 408 -8.64 -0.53 13.90
C SER A 408 -8.45 -2.05 13.99
N GLY A 409 -8.84 -2.82 12.97
CA GLY A 409 -8.65 -4.27 12.95
C GLY A 409 -7.17 -4.67 12.96
N LEU A 410 -6.34 -3.97 12.18
CA LEU A 410 -4.88 -4.19 12.16
C LEU A 410 -4.23 -3.68 13.44
N ALA A 411 -4.67 -2.52 13.95
CA ALA A 411 -4.19 -1.99 15.23
C ALA A 411 -4.48 -2.94 16.40
N THR A 412 -5.65 -3.58 16.41
CA THR A 412 -6.02 -4.56 17.45
C THR A 412 -5.10 -5.78 17.42
N LEU A 413 -4.81 -6.34 16.24
CA LEU A 413 -3.87 -7.46 16.13
C LEU A 413 -2.46 -7.08 16.53
N LEU A 414 -2.03 -5.85 16.21
CA LEU A 414 -0.74 -5.35 16.65
C LEU A 414 -0.71 -5.23 18.18
N GLN A 415 -1.76 -4.70 18.80
CA GLN A 415 -1.89 -4.59 20.26
C GLN A 415 -1.79 -5.95 20.96
N GLU A 416 -2.34 -7.02 20.37
CA GLU A 416 -2.23 -8.39 20.91
C GLU A 416 -0.77 -8.91 20.92
N LYS A 417 0.13 -8.30 20.16
CA LYS A 417 1.54 -8.69 20.00
C LYS A 417 2.52 -7.71 20.66
N THR A 418 2.04 -6.60 21.20
CA THR A 418 2.89 -5.56 21.81
C THR A 418 2.27 -5.00 23.09
N THR A 419 3.13 -4.56 24.01
CA THR A 419 2.73 -3.81 25.20
C THR A 419 2.64 -2.31 24.97
N SER A 420 3.05 -1.85 23.77
CA SER A 420 2.96 -0.45 23.37
C SER A 420 1.51 0.01 23.33
N ARG A 421 1.23 1.23 23.79
CA ARG A 421 -0.13 1.79 23.81
C ARG A 421 -0.46 2.44 22.47
N TYR A 422 -1.63 2.12 21.92
CA TYR A 422 -2.16 2.80 20.74
C TYR A 422 -2.63 4.23 21.08
N LEU A 423 -2.24 5.19 20.23
CA LEU A 423 -2.46 6.62 20.44
C LEU A 423 -2.85 7.27 19.10
N ALA A 424 -4.15 7.26 18.79
CA ALA A 424 -4.75 7.86 17.59
C ALA A 424 -3.97 7.58 16.29
N GLY A 425 -3.63 6.32 16.02
CA GLY A 425 -2.90 5.91 14.82
C GLY A 425 -1.39 5.76 14.99
N LEU A 426 -0.83 6.13 16.15
CA LEU A 426 0.58 5.96 16.53
C LEU A 426 0.73 5.02 17.73
N TRP A 427 1.98 4.69 18.09
CA TRP A 427 2.30 3.76 19.18
C TRP A 427 3.29 4.38 20.17
N SER A 428 3.05 4.24 21.47
CA SER A 428 3.84 4.93 22.51
C SER A 428 5.33 4.59 22.48
N ASP A 429 5.66 3.32 22.29
CA ASP A 429 7.05 2.83 22.35
C ASP A 429 7.89 3.28 21.15
N ASP A 430 7.24 3.76 20.09
CA ASP A 430 7.87 4.26 18.87
C ASP A 430 7.58 5.74 18.61
N MET A 431 7.01 6.44 19.61
CA MET A 431 6.44 7.78 19.44
C MET A 431 7.44 8.79 18.86
N ALA A 432 8.70 8.76 19.28
CA ALA A 432 9.73 9.69 18.81
C ALA A 432 9.97 9.60 17.28
N TYR A 433 9.92 8.38 16.71
CA TYR A 433 9.97 8.15 15.26
C TYR A 433 8.62 8.40 14.60
N SER A 434 7.54 7.92 15.23
CA SER A 434 6.17 8.03 14.74
C SER A 434 5.70 9.49 14.59
N LEU A 435 6.35 10.47 15.24
CA LEU A 435 6.08 11.90 15.02
C LEU A 435 6.76 12.47 13.76
N LEU A 436 7.68 11.73 13.15
CA LEU A 436 8.50 12.15 11.99
C LEU A 436 7.82 11.86 10.65
N TRP A 437 6.55 12.24 10.50
CA TRP A 437 5.79 12.12 9.26
C TRP A 437 5.52 13.49 8.61
N THR A 438 5.26 13.51 7.30
CA THR A 438 4.92 14.71 6.53
C THR A 438 3.88 14.39 5.46
N ALA A 439 3.11 15.41 5.05
CA ALA A 439 2.25 15.34 3.88
C ALA A 439 3.04 14.95 2.61
N HIS A 440 2.54 13.98 1.83
CA HIS A 440 3.20 13.49 0.62
C HIS A 440 2.62 14.14 -0.64
N HIS A 441 2.94 15.43 -0.83
CA HIS A 441 2.42 16.24 -1.94
C HIS A 441 2.69 15.68 -3.34
N ALA A 442 3.85 15.05 -3.57
CA ALA A 442 4.14 14.41 -4.86
C ALA A 442 3.14 13.28 -5.18
N ALA A 443 2.93 12.36 -4.23
CA ALA A 443 1.94 11.31 -4.37
C ALA A 443 0.51 11.86 -4.49
N ALA A 444 0.20 12.93 -3.76
CA ALA A 444 -1.11 13.60 -3.82
C ALA A 444 -1.40 14.18 -5.23
N LEU A 445 -0.39 14.79 -5.86
CA LEU A 445 -0.46 15.25 -7.25
C LEU A 445 -0.64 14.09 -8.23
N ASP A 446 0.08 12.99 -8.04
CA ASP A 446 0.00 11.81 -8.91
C ASP A 446 -1.41 11.18 -8.91
N ILE A 447 -2.11 11.21 -7.78
CA ILE A 447 -3.47 10.67 -7.62
C ILE A 447 -4.56 11.74 -7.74
N ASN A 448 -4.20 13.00 -8.02
CA ASN A 448 -5.09 14.15 -8.11
C ASN A 448 -6.03 14.28 -6.88
N GLN A 449 -5.45 14.18 -5.68
CA GLN A 449 -6.17 14.39 -4.41
C GLN A 449 -5.57 15.56 -3.63
N PRO A 450 -6.39 16.47 -3.09
CA PRO A 450 -5.91 17.52 -2.21
C PRO A 450 -5.49 16.94 -0.85
N ILE A 451 -4.57 17.64 -0.19
CA ILE A 451 -4.19 17.38 1.20
C ILE A 451 -4.99 18.31 2.10
N ILE A 452 -5.86 17.74 2.93
CA ILE A 452 -6.81 18.49 3.76
C ILE A 452 -6.54 18.21 5.23
N ARG A 453 -6.27 19.25 6.03
CA ARG A 453 -6.17 19.12 7.48
C ARG A 453 -7.56 19.21 8.10
N MET A 454 -7.95 18.19 8.85
CA MET A 454 -9.24 18.10 9.51
C MET A 454 -9.24 18.88 10.83
N PRO A 455 -10.42 19.30 11.33
CA PRO A 455 -10.56 19.82 12.69
C PRO A 455 -9.99 18.83 13.71
N VAL A 456 -9.26 19.33 14.71
CA VAL A 456 -8.45 18.53 15.63
C VAL A 456 -9.31 17.53 16.42
N VAL A 457 -10.54 17.90 16.77
CA VAL A 457 -11.41 17.10 17.64
C VAL A 457 -12.88 17.40 17.36
N PRO A 458 -13.79 16.40 17.41
CA PRO A 458 -13.52 14.97 17.64
C PRO A 458 -13.13 14.28 16.34
N PHE A 459 -11.85 13.90 16.23
CA PHE A 459 -11.32 13.16 15.08
C PHE A 459 -9.93 12.58 15.37
N ALA A 460 -8.89 13.42 15.30
CA ALA A 460 -7.51 13.05 15.53
C ALA A 460 -6.66 14.29 15.90
N PRO A 461 -5.78 14.18 16.93
CA PRO A 461 -4.95 15.27 17.40
C PRO A 461 -3.96 15.74 16.32
N SER A 462 -3.46 16.98 16.40
CA SER A 462 -2.70 17.58 15.29
C SER A 462 -1.37 16.85 15.00
N TRP A 463 -0.83 16.14 16.00
CA TRP A 463 0.37 15.33 15.92
C TRP A 463 0.17 13.96 15.25
N SER A 464 -1.08 13.50 15.14
CA SER A 464 -1.41 12.26 14.43
C SER A 464 -1.52 12.49 12.93
N TRP A 465 -1.01 11.54 12.14
CA TRP A 465 -1.20 11.51 10.68
C TRP A 465 -2.67 11.50 10.27
N ALA A 466 -3.55 10.97 11.15
CA ALA A 466 -4.97 10.88 10.87
C ALA A 466 -5.63 12.26 10.79
N SER A 467 -5.03 13.30 11.38
CA SER A 467 -5.49 14.70 11.27
C SER A 467 -5.37 15.29 9.86
N VAL A 468 -4.73 14.59 8.92
CA VAL A 468 -4.57 14.97 7.53
C VAL A 468 -5.23 13.92 6.64
N VAL A 469 -6.15 14.36 5.79
CA VAL A 469 -6.75 13.61 4.67
C VAL A 469 -5.85 13.78 3.46
N GLY A 470 -5.47 12.65 2.85
CA GLY A 470 -4.52 12.58 1.75
C GLY A 470 -3.28 11.75 2.10
N PRO A 471 -2.39 11.52 1.12
CA PRO A 471 -1.16 10.75 1.30
C PRO A 471 -0.20 11.41 2.29
N ILE A 472 0.39 10.59 3.16
CA ILE A 472 1.50 10.99 4.04
C ILE A 472 2.71 10.10 3.78
N LYS A 473 3.87 10.52 4.29
CA LYS A 473 5.09 9.72 4.33
C LYS A 473 5.83 9.95 5.65
N TYR A 474 6.37 8.90 6.23
CA TYR A 474 7.33 8.96 7.32
C TYR A 474 8.72 9.22 6.77
N ILE A 475 9.60 9.72 7.63
CA ILE A 475 11.03 9.74 7.36
C ILE A 475 11.55 8.31 7.59
N ASP A 476 12.14 7.72 6.54
CA ASP A 476 12.72 6.38 6.63
C ASP A 476 13.78 6.31 7.74
N ARG A 477 13.73 5.23 8.53
CA ARG A 477 14.72 4.97 9.60
C ARG A 477 16.12 4.75 9.04
N HIS A 478 16.18 4.12 7.86
CA HIS A 478 17.40 3.88 7.09
C HIS A 478 17.22 4.56 5.73
N ARG A 479 18.00 5.59 5.44
CA ARG A 479 17.83 6.38 4.20
C ARG A 479 19.14 6.52 3.46
N ASP A 480 19.31 5.75 2.38
CA ASP A 480 20.41 5.98 1.43
C ASP A 480 20.17 7.30 0.69
N GLN A 481 20.81 8.38 1.15
CA GLN A 481 20.65 9.70 0.55
C GLN A 481 21.29 9.82 -0.84
N PHE A 482 22.12 8.85 -1.23
CA PHE A 482 22.88 8.87 -2.48
C PHE A 482 22.60 7.61 -3.29
N THR A 483 21.55 7.65 -4.11
CA THR A 483 21.02 6.54 -4.91
C THR A 483 22.00 5.84 -5.86
N HIS A 484 23.28 6.25 -5.95
CA HIS A 484 24.28 5.59 -6.80
C HIS A 484 25.73 5.58 -6.25
N ARG A 485 26.01 6.02 -5.01
CA ARG A 485 27.42 6.14 -4.55
C ARG A 485 27.72 5.71 -3.11
N ARG A 486 26.73 5.40 -2.27
CA ARG A 486 26.94 5.06 -0.87
C ARG A 486 25.97 3.96 -0.45
N SER A 487 26.47 3.02 0.33
CA SER A 487 25.76 1.84 0.83
C SER A 487 25.30 2.08 2.27
N GLY A 488 24.01 1.97 2.52
CA GLY A 488 23.39 1.08 3.52
C GLY A 488 23.17 1.59 4.94
N ASP A 489 24.00 2.50 5.46
CA ASP A 489 24.13 2.64 6.93
C ASP A 489 23.71 4.01 7.49
N ASP A 490 23.05 4.87 6.71
CA ASP A 490 22.54 6.16 7.19
C ASP A 490 21.29 5.95 8.08
N GLU A 491 21.42 6.14 9.39
CA GLU A 491 20.31 6.02 10.36
C GLU A 491 19.76 7.40 10.74
N VAL A 492 18.44 7.57 10.66
CA VAL A 492 17.76 8.72 11.27
C VAL A 492 17.57 8.43 12.75
N LYS A 493 18.21 9.19 13.63
CA LYS A 493 18.09 9.04 15.08
C LYS A 493 17.26 10.19 15.69
N PRO A 494 16.06 9.92 16.25
CA PRO A 494 15.31 10.88 17.04
C PRO A 494 16.14 11.33 18.24
N ILE A 495 16.08 12.63 18.52
CA ILE A 495 16.79 13.27 19.64
C ILE A 495 15.82 13.94 20.63
N ILE A 496 14.53 13.88 20.36
CA ILE A 496 13.48 14.29 21.30
C ILE A 496 13.21 13.20 22.31
N GLU A 497 12.96 13.61 23.55
CA GLU A 497 12.49 12.73 24.61
C GLU A 497 10.97 12.87 24.74
N VAL A 498 10.23 11.78 24.58
CA VAL A 498 8.78 11.77 24.77
C VAL A 498 8.50 11.54 26.25
N LEU A 499 8.00 12.57 26.94
CA LEU A 499 7.71 12.52 28.37
C LEU A 499 6.35 11.90 28.65
N GLN A 500 5.34 12.29 27.87
CA GLN A 500 3.96 11.82 28.05
C GLN A 500 3.22 11.85 26.73
N ALA A 501 2.34 10.87 26.51
CA ALA A 501 1.38 10.89 25.41
C ALA A 501 0.08 10.21 25.84
N THR A 502 -1.06 10.83 25.53
CA THR A 502 -2.39 10.34 25.89
C THR A 502 -3.42 10.67 24.82
N THR A 503 -4.46 9.85 24.73
CA THR A 503 -5.64 10.06 23.89
C THR A 503 -6.88 9.56 24.61
N THR A 504 -8.02 10.23 24.40
CA THR A 504 -9.33 9.81 24.91
C THR A 504 -10.19 9.37 23.74
N PRO A 505 -10.63 8.09 23.66
CA PRO A 505 -11.53 7.62 22.61
C PRO A 505 -12.84 8.42 22.58
N ALA A 506 -13.31 8.79 21.39
CA ALA A 506 -14.62 9.42 21.21
C ALA A 506 -15.75 8.37 21.10
N THR A 507 -15.41 7.10 20.94
CA THR A 507 -16.33 5.98 20.75
C THR A 507 -15.85 4.76 21.56
N PRO A 508 -16.67 3.72 21.74
CA PRO A 508 -16.23 2.46 22.36
C PRO A 508 -15.04 1.80 21.64
N ASN A 509 -14.84 2.08 20.34
CA ASN A 509 -13.66 1.63 19.62
C ASN A 509 -12.45 2.48 20.01
N VAL A 510 -11.59 1.93 20.88
CA VAL A 510 -10.36 2.58 21.37
C VAL A 510 -9.33 2.87 20.27
N TYR A 511 -9.46 2.24 19.10
CA TYR A 511 -8.62 2.48 17.92
C TYR A 511 -9.30 3.41 16.89
N GLY A 512 -10.46 3.95 17.22
CA GLY A 512 -11.25 4.86 16.39
C GLY A 512 -10.93 6.34 16.65
N PRO A 513 -11.86 7.25 16.28
CA PRO A 513 -11.72 8.69 16.51
C PRO A 513 -11.55 9.02 18.00
N VAL A 514 -10.85 10.11 18.27
CA VAL A 514 -10.56 10.56 19.64
C VAL A 514 -11.18 11.93 19.93
N SER A 515 -11.63 12.12 21.17
CA SER A 515 -12.24 13.35 21.69
C SER A 515 -11.21 14.28 22.35
N ALA A 516 -10.01 13.81 22.63
CA ALA A 516 -8.88 14.62 23.08
C ALA A 516 -7.58 13.83 22.93
N GLY A 517 -6.46 14.53 22.84
CA GLY A 517 -5.13 13.91 22.94
C GLY A 517 -4.03 14.96 23.01
N PHE A 518 -2.92 14.60 23.64
CA PHE A 518 -1.71 15.43 23.66
C PHE A 518 -0.46 14.56 23.72
N VAL A 519 0.65 15.14 23.26
CA VAL A 519 1.99 14.60 23.45
C VAL A 519 2.89 15.70 24.01
N THR A 520 3.58 15.38 25.10
CA THR A 520 4.57 16.25 25.72
C THR A 520 5.96 15.71 25.45
N VAL A 521 6.79 16.55 24.86
CA VAL A 521 8.16 16.22 24.44
C VAL A 521 9.15 17.21 25.02
N ARG A 522 10.38 16.74 25.25
CA ARG A 522 11.52 17.57 25.65
C ARG A 522 12.55 17.57 24.54
N GLY A 523 12.95 18.76 24.09
CA GLY A 523 13.91 18.93 23.00
C GLY A 523 14.33 20.39 22.81
N GLN A 524 15.24 20.64 21.88
CA GLN A 524 15.67 22.01 21.55
C GLN A 524 14.57 22.72 20.75
N VAL A 525 14.16 23.91 21.22
CA VAL A 525 13.04 24.67 20.64
C VAL A 525 13.51 26.06 20.22
N LEU A 526 13.39 26.35 18.93
CA LEU A 526 13.78 27.61 18.31
C LEU A 526 12.54 28.41 17.88
N SER A 527 12.33 29.59 18.44
CA SER A 527 11.26 30.51 18.00
C SER A 527 11.55 31.03 16.60
N VAL A 528 10.55 31.02 15.73
CA VAL A 528 10.70 31.44 14.32
C VAL A 528 9.54 32.29 13.83
N ARG A 529 9.81 33.09 12.80
CA ARG A 529 8.82 33.83 12.00
C ARG A 529 9.00 33.52 10.51
N TYR A 530 7.91 33.51 9.76
CA TYR A 530 7.97 33.34 8.31
C TYR A 530 8.00 34.71 7.61
N ASN A 531 9.03 34.94 6.78
CA ASN A 531 9.11 36.08 5.88
C ASN A 531 8.61 35.66 4.50
N SER A 532 7.46 36.20 4.09
CA SER A 532 6.84 35.84 2.82
C SER A 532 7.47 36.47 1.60
N LEU A 533 8.14 37.61 1.74
CA LEU A 533 8.81 38.27 0.62
C LEU A 533 10.00 37.43 0.16
N GLU A 534 10.70 36.82 1.11
CA GLU A 534 11.87 35.98 0.87
C GLU A 534 11.52 34.48 0.82
N SER A 535 10.26 34.13 1.13
CA SER A 535 9.82 32.75 1.32
C SER A 535 10.72 31.96 2.28
N ALA A 536 11.17 32.63 3.35
CA ALA A 536 12.19 32.12 4.27
C ALA A 536 11.74 32.19 5.73
N TRP A 537 12.22 31.26 6.55
CA TRP A 537 12.03 31.27 7.99
C TRP A 537 13.20 31.98 8.67
N TRP A 538 12.90 32.73 9.73
CA TRP A 538 13.86 33.53 10.48
C TRP A 538 13.74 33.25 11.98
N PRO A 539 14.85 33.11 12.73
CA PRO A 539 14.82 33.03 14.19
C PRO A 539 14.26 34.32 14.78
N VAL A 540 13.60 34.20 15.93
CA VAL A 540 13.14 35.35 16.73
C VAL A 540 13.90 35.33 18.05
N SER A 541 14.54 36.45 18.41
CA SER A 541 15.11 36.67 19.74
C SER A 541 13.98 36.89 20.74
N ASP A 542 13.93 36.10 21.81
CA ASP A 542 12.97 36.25 22.89
C ASP A 542 13.35 37.48 23.75
N GLU A 543 12.42 38.43 24.00
CA GLU A 543 12.72 39.66 24.78
C GLU A 543 13.18 39.36 26.22
N ASN A 544 12.80 38.18 26.76
CA ASN A 544 13.19 37.73 28.10
C ASN A 544 14.49 36.91 28.14
N HIS A 545 14.99 36.46 26.98
CA HIS A 545 16.22 35.68 26.86
C HIS A 545 16.93 36.03 25.53
N PRO A 546 17.86 37.00 25.54
CA PRO A 546 18.61 37.36 24.33
C PRO A 546 19.41 36.14 23.86
N SER A 547 19.03 35.60 22.70
CA SER A 547 19.84 34.60 22.00
C SER A 547 21.23 35.17 21.71
N PRO A 548 22.31 34.37 21.81
CA PRO A 548 23.66 34.86 21.49
C PRO A 548 23.71 35.26 20.01
N GLU A 549 23.98 36.53 19.76
CA GLU A 549 24.43 37.14 18.49
C GLU A 549 23.96 36.44 17.20
N PHE A 550 22.65 36.26 17.03
CA PHE A 550 22.10 36.17 15.69
C PHE A 550 21.82 37.59 15.25
N GLU A 551 22.70 38.17 14.42
CA GLU A 551 22.31 39.37 13.67
C GLU A 551 21.00 39.03 12.93
N PRO A 552 19.87 39.68 13.23
CA PRO A 552 18.55 39.29 12.76
C PRO A 552 18.35 39.40 11.23
N THR A 553 19.42 39.75 10.51
CA THR A 553 19.47 40.13 9.09
C THR A 553 20.20 39.13 8.20
N ASN A 554 20.99 38.18 8.71
CA ASN A 554 21.97 37.45 7.88
C ASN A 554 21.79 35.94 7.74
N VAL A 555 20.82 35.32 8.42
CA VAL A 555 20.60 33.86 8.31
C VAL A 555 19.12 33.51 8.10
N GLY A 556 18.61 33.84 6.92
CA GLY A 556 17.33 33.34 6.44
C GLY A 556 17.47 31.89 6.00
N PHE A 557 16.46 31.07 6.30
CA PHE A 557 16.45 29.66 5.89
C PHE A 557 15.38 29.41 4.85
N THR A 558 15.79 28.80 3.74
CA THR A 558 14.92 28.27 2.70
C THR A 558 14.88 26.74 2.77
N PRO A 559 14.45 26.13 3.90
CA PRO A 559 14.30 24.68 3.92
C PRO A 559 13.31 24.24 2.84
N LYS A 560 13.44 22.98 2.38
CA LYS A 560 12.35 22.28 1.70
C LYS A 560 11.23 22.04 2.72
N PHE A 561 10.53 23.10 3.06
CA PHE A 561 9.40 23.09 3.96
C PHE A 561 8.24 22.39 3.27
N ILE A 562 7.66 21.43 3.97
CA ILE A 562 6.47 20.75 3.52
C ILE A 562 5.35 21.12 4.50
N PRO A 563 4.55 22.14 4.19
CA PRO A 563 3.39 22.47 5.00
C PRO A 563 2.36 21.35 4.93
N ASP A 564 1.69 21.08 6.04
CA ASP A 564 0.45 20.29 6.02
C ASP A 564 -0.77 21.17 5.70
N VAL A 565 -0.58 22.22 4.88
CA VAL A 565 -1.57 23.29 4.64
C VAL A 565 -2.39 23.01 3.39
N LEU A 566 -3.69 22.85 3.62
CA LEU A 566 -4.86 23.27 2.83
C LEU A 566 -4.61 23.74 1.38
N GLU A 567 -4.97 22.90 0.41
CA GLU A 567 -5.67 23.44 -0.75
C GLU A 567 -7.14 23.64 -0.36
N GLU A 568 -7.54 24.88 -0.08
CA GLU A 568 -8.85 25.48 -0.45
C GLU A 568 -9.00 26.91 0.14
N ASP A 569 -8.59 27.89 -0.67
CA ASP A 569 -9.17 29.23 -0.94
C ASP A 569 -8.04 30.03 -1.63
N PRO A 570 -8.08 30.18 -2.97
CA PRO A 570 -7.02 30.86 -3.73
C PRO A 570 -6.87 32.36 -3.41
N ARG A 571 -7.75 32.96 -2.58
CA ARG A 571 -7.73 34.38 -2.26
C ARG A 571 -6.72 34.80 -1.18
N PHE A 572 -6.17 33.86 -0.41
CA PHE A 572 -5.24 34.17 0.68
C PHE A 572 -3.83 33.66 0.42
N SER A 573 -2.80 34.47 0.63
CA SER A 573 -1.41 34.01 0.61
C SER A 573 -1.13 33.06 1.80
N LEU A 574 -0.13 32.19 1.67
CA LEU A 574 0.33 31.30 2.76
C LEU A 574 0.59 32.09 4.06
N THR A 575 1.09 33.32 3.92
CA THR A 575 1.42 34.27 4.99
C THR A 575 0.19 34.73 5.77
N ALA A 576 -0.86 35.18 5.06
CA ALA A 576 -2.08 35.66 5.70
C ALA A 576 -2.81 34.55 6.48
N ARG A 577 -2.60 33.29 6.08
CA ARG A 577 -3.20 32.11 6.72
C ARG A 577 -2.44 31.65 7.96
N LEU A 578 -1.11 31.75 7.95
CA LEU A 578 -0.29 31.42 9.12
C LEU A 578 -0.41 32.49 10.22
N SER A 579 -0.62 33.77 9.87
CA SER A 579 -0.69 34.88 10.83
C SER A 579 -2.05 35.09 11.50
N THR A 580 -3.14 34.57 10.94
CA THR A 580 -4.51 34.82 11.44
C THR A 580 -4.95 33.87 12.54
N LEU A 581 -4.30 32.71 12.67
CA LEU A 581 -4.72 31.63 13.59
C LEU A 581 -3.78 31.43 14.78
N PHE A 582 -2.62 32.07 14.77
CA PHE A 582 -1.53 31.76 15.70
C PHE A 582 -0.81 32.99 16.20
N THR A 583 -0.44 32.96 17.47
CA THR A 583 0.34 34.04 18.10
C THR A 583 1.82 33.95 17.74
N ARG A 584 2.39 32.73 17.71
CA ARG A 584 3.83 32.47 17.46
C ARG A 584 4.08 31.09 16.81
N PHE A 585 5.24 30.93 16.18
CA PHE A 585 5.72 29.64 15.65
C PHE A 585 7.04 29.23 16.30
N VAL A 586 7.24 27.93 16.47
CA VAL A 586 8.50 27.35 16.97
C VAL A 586 8.91 26.12 16.15
N LEU A 587 10.20 25.87 16.07
CA LEU A 587 10.81 24.66 15.53
C LEU A 587 11.32 23.79 16.66
N LEU A 588 10.82 22.55 16.73
CA LEU A 588 11.34 21.52 17.62
C LEU A 588 12.37 20.67 16.86
N ARG A 589 13.62 20.67 17.33
CA ARG A 589 14.69 19.81 16.77
C ARG A 589 14.38 18.34 17.08
N ALA A 590 13.99 17.56 16.08
CA ALA A 590 13.35 16.26 16.29
C ALA A 590 14.28 15.06 16.05
N ALA A 591 15.13 15.10 15.01
CA ALA A 591 16.07 14.02 14.69
C ALA A 591 17.36 14.51 14.02
N THR A 592 18.37 13.65 14.02
CA THR A 592 19.65 13.82 13.31
C THR A 592 19.92 12.60 12.44
N TYR A 593 20.63 12.77 11.32
CA TYR A 593 21.18 11.65 10.57
C TYR A 593 22.52 11.22 11.19
N LEU A 594 22.75 9.92 11.30
CA LEU A 594 24.01 9.29 11.70
C LEU A 594 24.62 8.57 10.50
N TRP A 595 25.95 8.65 10.36
CA TRP A 595 26.73 7.89 9.39
C TRP A 595 27.86 7.16 10.10
N GLU A 596 28.06 5.86 9.81
CA GLU A 596 29.12 5.04 10.43
C GLU A 596 30.52 5.28 9.84
N GLY A 597 30.67 6.13 8.82
CA GLY A 597 31.98 6.62 8.36
C GLY A 597 32.44 7.89 9.09
N SER A 598 33.74 8.20 9.02
CA SER A 598 34.34 9.36 9.69
C SER A 598 33.58 10.65 9.40
N VAL A 599 32.87 11.14 10.41
CA VAL A 599 32.00 12.33 10.42
C VAL A 599 32.50 13.40 9.45
N SER A 600 31.77 13.61 8.35
CA SER A 600 31.81 14.91 7.68
C SER A 600 31.24 15.91 8.68
N SER A 601 32.10 16.74 9.27
CA SER A 601 31.70 17.80 10.19
C SER A 601 30.82 18.88 9.53
N GLU A 602 30.56 18.78 8.22
CA GLU A 602 29.89 19.80 7.42
C GLU A 602 28.54 19.39 6.82
N SER A 603 28.11 18.12 6.95
CA SER A 603 26.79 17.66 6.49
C SER A 603 25.96 17.10 7.65
N THR A 604 25.38 17.98 8.47
CA THR A 604 24.44 17.60 9.53
C THR A 604 23.04 18.01 9.14
N GLU A 605 22.35 17.13 8.42
CA GLU A 605 20.95 17.34 8.08
C GLU A 605 20.12 17.18 9.37
N VAL A 606 19.38 18.21 9.78
CA VAL A 606 18.49 18.12 10.94
C VAL A 606 17.04 18.00 10.47
N VAL A 607 16.25 17.19 11.16
CA VAL A 607 14.79 17.13 11.00
C VAL A 607 14.17 17.97 12.11
N ALA A 608 13.33 18.95 11.76
CA ALA A 608 12.61 19.77 12.72
C ALA A 608 11.09 19.71 12.49
N ILE A 609 10.32 19.69 13.58
CA ILE A 609 8.85 19.75 13.54
C ILE A 609 8.44 21.22 13.71
N LEU A 610 7.59 21.70 12.80
CA LEU A 610 7.01 23.05 12.90
C LEU A 610 5.75 23.00 13.77
N LEU A 611 5.71 23.89 14.75
CA LEU A 611 4.64 24.01 15.73
C LEU A 611 4.09 25.45 15.73
N GLY A 612 2.76 25.58 15.74
CA GLY A 612 2.05 26.85 15.90
C GLY A 612 1.43 26.97 17.29
N GLU A 613 1.67 28.08 17.97
CA GLU A 613 1.22 28.35 19.33
C GLU A 613 -0.27 28.71 19.39
N VAL A 614 -1.02 28.01 20.24
CA VAL A 614 -2.46 28.18 20.41
C VAL A 614 -2.76 28.56 21.87
N PRO A 615 -3.53 29.64 22.12
CA PRO A 615 -4.01 29.96 23.46
C PRO A 615 -4.80 28.79 24.08
N VAL A 616 -4.56 28.47 25.35
CA VAL A 616 -5.27 27.38 26.03
C VAL A 616 -6.80 27.56 25.99
N ALA A 617 -7.27 28.81 26.05
CA ALA A 617 -8.70 29.15 25.98
C ALA A 617 -9.38 28.81 24.64
N SER A 618 -8.62 28.55 23.56
CA SER A 618 -9.17 28.12 22.27
C SER A 618 -9.11 26.62 22.04
N LEU A 619 -8.59 25.84 23.00
CA LEU A 619 -8.77 24.39 23.05
C LEU A 619 -10.20 24.14 23.54
N GLY A 620 -10.99 23.38 22.77
CA GLY A 620 -12.42 23.15 23.09
C GLY A 620 -12.66 22.58 24.49
N GLU A 621 -13.90 22.72 24.99
CA GLU A 621 -14.31 22.22 26.31
C GLU A 621 -13.98 20.73 26.46
N GLY A 622 -13.19 20.36 27.48
CA GLY A 622 -12.88 18.97 27.83
C GLY A 622 -11.42 18.51 27.69
N VAL A 623 -10.50 19.35 27.17
CA VAL A 623 -9.07 19.01 27.12
C VAL A 623 -8.42 19.17 28.51
N GLN A 624 -8.24 18.08 29.25
CA GLN A 624 -7.44 18.08 30.47
C GLN A 624 -5.95 18.06 30.12
N LEU A 625 -5.32 19.24 30.14
CA LEU A 625 -3.88 19.38 30.00
C LEU A 625 -3.16 18.95 31.30
N PRO A 626 -1.88 18.53 31.21
CA PRO A 626 -1.04 18.37 32.39
C PRO A 626 -1.01 19.66 33.23
N PHE A 627 -0.92 19.52 34.55
CA PHE A 627 -0.87 20.65 35.47
C PHE A 627 0.36 21.53 35.18
N GLY A 628 0.17 22.84 35.02
CA GLY A 628 1.24 23.82 34.76
C GLY A 628 1.62 24.04 33.30
N VAL A 629 0.74 23.70 32.34
CA VAL A 629 0.93 24.02 30.91
C VAL A 629 0.23 25.32 30.55
N ASP A 630 1.01 26.40 30.38
CA ASP A 630 0.49 27.74 30.03
C ASP A 630 0.33 27.95 28.52
N VAL A 631 1.01 27.15 27.70
CA VAL A 631 1.07 27.28 26.24
C VAL A 631 0.98 25.90 25.58
N VAL A 632 0.13 25.76 24.57
CA VAL A 632 -0.05 24.52 23.80
C VAL A 632 0.24 24.78 22.33
N TYR A 633 0.77 23.78 21.66
CA TYR A 633 1.12 23.87 20.25
C TYR A 633 0.28 22.94 19.39
N GLN A 634 0.07 23.33 18.14
CA GLN A 634 -0.43 22.45 17.09
C GLN A 634 0.66 22.16 16.07
N ARG A 635 0.80 20.90 15.68
CA ARG A 635 1.74 20.47 14.64
C ARG A 635 1.30 20.99 13.27
N ARG A 636 2.22 21.58 12.50
CA ARG A 636 1.92 22.22 11.20
C ARG A 636 2.71 21.70 10.01
N GLY A 637 3.73 20.90 10.26
CA GLY A 637 4.50 20.24 9.21
C GLY A 637 5.86 19.80 9.71
N ILE A 638 6.68 19.35 8.76
CA ILE A 638 8.09 19.06 8.99
C ILE A 638 8.93 19.93 8.08
N ILE A 639 10.07 20.35 8.62
CA ILE A 639 11.17 20.93 7.89
C ILE A 639 12.26 19.87 7.72
N LEU A 640 12.50 19.50 6.46
CA LEU A 640 13.63 18.65 6.06
C LEU A 640 14.83 19.51 5.69
N HIS A 641 16.03 19.01 5.96
CA HIS A 641 17.29 19.73 5.74
C HIS A 641 17.33 21.06 6.52
N ALA A 642 16.90 20.99 7.77
CA ALA A 642 16.98 22.13 8.65
C ALA A 642 18.48 22.42 8.88
N PHE A 643 18.98 23.51 8.31
CA PHE A 643 20.22 24.19 8.67
C PHE A 643 21.53 23.53 8.20
N HIS A 644 22.24 24.23 7.33
CA HIS A 644 23.64 23.92 6.98
C HIS A 644 24.64 24.24 8.11
N SER A 645 24.19 24.43 9.36
CA SER A 645 25.15 24.59 10.47
C SER A 645 24.56 24.13 11.80
N GLN A 646 25.24 23.19 12.46
CA GLN A 646 25.05 22.93 13.89
C GLN A 646 25.08 24.21 14.74
N LYS A 647 25.70 25.28 14.23
CA LYS A 647 25.77 26.61 14.87
C LYS A 647 24.38 27.16 15.23
N VAL A 648 23.36 26.97 14.39
CA VAL A 648 21.99 27.47 14.68
C VAL A 648 21.41 26.84 15.95
N TRP A 649 21.74 25.58 16.22
CA TRP A 649 21.21 24.83 17.35
C TRP A 649 22.13 24.80 18.57
N LYS A 650 23.37 25.29 18.47
CA LYS A 650 24.40 25.13 19.50
C LYS A 650 23.95 25.68 20.86
N ASP A 651 23.32 26.85 20.84
CA ASP A 651 22.91 27.58 22.05
C ASP A 651 21.38 27.61 22.23
N VAL A 652 20.64 26.78 21.48
CA VAL A 652 19.19 26.69 21.60
C VAL A 652 18.83 25.88 22.84
N PRO A 653 18.05 26.45 23.78
CA PRO A 653 17.71 25.77 25.02
C PRO A 653 16.79 24.57 24.79
N VAL A 654 16.95 23.56 25.64
CA VAL A 654 16.00 22.45 25.74
C VAL A 654 14.79 22.89 26.55
N ARG A 655 13.60 22.75 25.97
CA ARG A 655 12.31 23.10 26.60
C ARG A 655 11.37 21.90 26.55
N THR A 656 10.40 21.89 27.47
CA THR A 656 9.26 20.97 27.42
C THR A 656 8.15 21.62 26.62
N VAL A 657 7.58 20.88 25.67
CA VAL A 657 6.55 21.35 24.74
C VAL A 657 5.40 20.36 24.73
N THR A 658 4.16 20.86 24.83
CA THR A 658 2.94 20.07 24.70
C THR A 658 2.27 20.35 23.37
N ILE A 659 2.04 19.30 22.58
CA ILE A 659 1.38 19.35 21.27
C ILE A 659 0.00 18.69 21.41
N ALA A 660 -1.07 19.40 21.03
CA ALA A 660 -2.45 18.91 21.07
C ALA A 660 -2.98 18.57 19.68
#